data_AF-A0A0V0XRR9-F1
#
_entry.id   AF-A0A0V0XRR9-F1
#
_cell.length_a   1.000
_cell.length_b   1.000
_cell.length_c   1.000
_cell.angle_alpha   90.00
_cell.angle_beta   90.00
_cell.angle_gamma   90.00
#
_symmetry.space_group_name_H-M   'P 1'
#
loop_
_entity.id
_entity.type
_entity.pdbx_description
1 polymer ?
#
loop_
_entity_poly.entity_id
_entity_poly.type
_entity_poly.pdbx_seq_one_letter_code
_entity_poly.pdbx_strand_id
1 'polypeptide(L)'
;MFWRYFTRAFHACTINKVPYIPIVVEQTGRGERAYDIFSRLLEERIICVMGPITDELSSLVIAQLLFLQSKSLTKPVHMYINSPGGSVTAGLGIYDTMQYIKPRILIATWCIGQACSMASLLLASGTEGYRNCLPNARVMIHQPSGQAVGQATDIMIQAEEIIKLKRQINKLYVKHTKKPYNIIEEAMERDRFMSPEDAVEFGLIDKIVNLGAGFDTLFFRLRKKYKEKITRFLDVDLPSVVKQKYAVLNKYDSKRRKVQQLVVVLFRKVVKYALVACDLRNNDELIALLLTGCRLCSMIPTLFIAECVLNYLNVNESNRLLEMFPVIFSKCSIISYEQVLPRDTFGRFMCEHFTSVGSPLLSIDQYPDASSEIDRLNSLGWENVTVYSLSWIYYSSLSEQERKRIAELEEFDEYEMWHLKCSHYVIVVGSTVSFFLHKLKSVFGEPSCMPAEVGQGFRMQVKAHVAYVAKQADEIKRVGLRCIPMGENVILIGGWGASASGKHKRLASVCYWNVREDVVSIVTNFDQSDGRDPAERMFHSVTAVEDGQFVVFGGRTNPYNPMMDSWLCEITETKMLKMELLKIEQSKFRQIPRARYRHAACCIDDYFGRCVVFICGGIGLDTADGKAKNTQSLKVLDDCWILNYQFQEWKQVANMPVTLHSHRCAYIASNGTVIVVGGLQSLDEHFSSALYLFSTVSNCWTMKWRWSPSVDRYSFTAHLIGEEMLLLVGGVNRDHGECHDVALVSLNDGKAICLAMELEVKMERVVADGFMFVNHDSVLIQNGDGHILYIVGGGGNCFSFGTLLNQHILRIDLPMLSF
;
A
#
# COMPACT_ATOMS: atom_id res chain seq x y z
N MET A 1 -9.87 71.95 7.04
CA MET A 1 -8.88 71.30 6.17
C MET A 1 -8.79 69.84 6.58
N PHE A 2 -9.05 68.95 5.63
CA PHE A 2 -9.30 67.51 5.77
C PHE A 2 -8.07 66.71 6.25
N TRP A 3 -8.26 65.80 7.22
CA TRP A 3 -8.09 64.36 7.01
C TRP A 3 -8.60 63.58 8.24
N ARG A 4 -9.70 62.83 8.04
CA ARG A 4 -10.22 61.83 8.97
C ARG A 4 -9.21 60.68 9.06
N TYR A 5 -8.84 60.30 10.28
CA TYR A 5 -8.07 59.08 10.56
C TYR A 5 -8.83 57.86 10.05
N PHE A 6 -8.39 57.28 8.94
CA PHE A 6 -8.70 55.89 8.60
C PHE A 6 -7.84 54.99 9.49
N THR A 7 -8.36 54.60 10.65
CA THR A 7 -7.95 53.33 11.25
C THR A 7 -8.38 52.24 10.28
N ARG A 8 -7.45 51.49 9.70
CA ARG A 8 -7.75 50.27 8.92
C ARG A 8 -8.23 49.18 9.88
N ALA A 9 -9.45 49.35 10.41
CA ALA A 9 -10.17 48.33 11.14
C ALA A 9 -11.08 47.62 10.15
N PHE A 10 -10.63 46.49 9.60
CA PHE A 10 -11.58 45.53 9.04
C PHE A 10 -12.36 44.95 10.23
N HIS A 11 -13.63 45.36 10.37
CA HIS A 11 -14.60 45.00 11.42
C HIS A 11 -14.46 45.79 12.73
N ALA A 12 -14.94 47.04 12.75
CA ALA A 12 -15.22 47.75 14.00
C ALA A 12 -16.71 47.58 14.35
N CYS A 13 -17.00 46.90 15.47
CA CYS A 13 -18.30 47.00 16.13
C CYS A 13 -18.12 47.85 17.38
N THR A 14 -18.56 49.11 17.31
CA THR A 14 -18.64 50.02 18.47
C THR A 14 -20.00 49.85 19.14
N ILE A 15 -20.11 48.90 20.07
CA ILE A 15 -21.18 48.90 21.07
C ILE A 15 -20.54 48.57 22.43
N ASN A 16 -20.32 49.60 23.24
CA ASN A 16 -20.06 49.48 24.68
C ASN A 16 -21.35 49.01 25.37
N LYS A 17 -21.66 47.72 25.31
CA LYS A 17 -22.53 47.09 26.29
C LYS A 17 -21.65 46.21 27.18
N VAL A 18 -21.69 46.47 28.48
CA VAL A 18 -21.11 45.57 29.47
C VAL A 18 -21.77 44.20 29.24
N PRO A 19 -21.01 43.17 28.85
CA PRO A 19 -21.60 41.86 28.65
C PRO A 19 -22.20 41.38 29.98
N TYR A 20 -23.40 40.79 29.93
CA TYR A 20 -23.94 40.12 31.10
C TYR A 20 -22.98 38.98 31.46
N ILE A 21 -22.27 39.11 32.59
CA ILE A 21 -21.31 38.12 33.06
C ILE A 21 -22.10 37.07 33.85
N PRO A 22 -22.20 35.81 33.38
CA PRO A 22 -22.92 34.77 34.08
C PRO A 22 -22.30 34.48 35.45
N ILE A 23 -23.15 34.20 36.43
CA ILE A 23 -22.76 33.72 37.76
C ILE A 23 -22.89 32.20 37.79
N VAL A 24 -21.84 31.53 38.24
CA VAL A 24 -21.78 30.09 38.48
C VAL A 24 -21.95 29.83 39.97
N VAL A 25 -22.94 29.02 40.34
CA VAL A 25 -23.16 28.59 41.73
C VAL A 25 -22.68 27.15 41.88
N GLU A 26 -21.66 26.94 42.71
CA GLU A 26 -21.15 25.61 43.04
C GLU A 26 -21.59 25.19 44.45
N GLN A 27 -22.16 23.99 44.55
CA GLN A 27 -22.44 23.36 45.84
C GLN A 27 -21.18 22.62 46.31
N THR A 28 -20.59 23.09 47.40
CA THR A 28 -19.49 22.40 48.08
C THR A 28 -20.02 21.69 49.33
N GLY A 29 -19.29 20.71 49.87
CA GLY A 29 -19.67 20.03 51.13
C GLY A 29 -19.78 20.95 52.36
N ARG A 30 -19.55 22.27 52.22
CA ARG A 30 -19.70 23.31 53.24
C ARG A 30 -20.71 24.41 52.86
N GLY A 31 -21.49 24.25 51.79
CA GLY A 31 -22.51 25.20 51.32
C GLY A 31 -22.32 25.66 49.87
N GLU A 32 -23.17 26.59 49.43
CA GLU A 32 -23.14 27.16 48.07
C GLU A 32 -22.19 28.36 47.97
N ARG A 33 -21.39 28.43 46.91
CA ARG A 33 -20.57 29.60 46.56
C ARG A 33 -20.90 30.07 45.16
N ALA A 34 -21.08 31.37 45.01
CA ALA A 34 -21.32 32.02 43.72
C ALA A 34 -20.05 32.73 43.23
N TYR A 35 -19.66 32.47 41.98
CA TYR A 35 -18.53 33.08 41.29
C TYR A 35 -19.02 33.72 39.99
N ASP A 36 -18.43 34.84 39.56
CA ASP A 36 -18.53 35.19 38.13
C ASP A 36 -17.71 34.19 37.30
N ILE A 37 -18.11 34.01 36.03
CA ILE A 37 -17.49 33.00 35.16
C ILE A 37 -15.97 33.18 35.01
N PHE A 38 -15.44 34.41 35.04
CA PHE A 38 -14.01 34.65 34.90
C PHE A 38 -13.25 34.35 36.20
N SER A 39 -13.82 34.69 37.36
CA SER A 39 -13.27 34.27 38.65
C SER A 39 -13.27 32.74 38.80
N ARG A 40 -14.30 32.06 38.29
CA ARG A 40 -14.35 30.59 38.28
C ARG A 40 -13.26 29.98 37.39
N LEU A 41 -13.03 30.56 36.20
CA LEU A 41 -11.93 30.17 35.30
C LEU A 41 -10.55 30.45 35.93
N LEU A 42 -10.42 31.52 36.71
CA LEU A 42 -9.18 31.84 37.41
C LEU A 42 -8.82 30.77 38.47
N GLU A 43 -9.79 30.16 39.15
CA GLU A 43 -9.54 29.00 40.04
C GLU A 43 -8.95 27.81 39.25
N GLU A 44 -9.36 27.62 37.99
CA GLU A 44 -8.73 26.65 37.05
C GLU A 44 -7.43 27.16 36.40
N ARG A 45 -6.90 28.31 36.87
CA ARG A 45 -5.66 28.94 36.39
C ARG A 45 -5.73 29.41 34.94
N ILE A 46 -6.93 29.80 34.49
CA ILE A 46 -7.17 30.36 33.16
C ILE A 46 -7.26 31.89 33.27
N ILE A 47 -6.49 32.59 32.44
CA ILE A 47 -6.49 34.04 32.28
C ILE A 47 -6.95 34.37 30.86
N CYS A 48 -7.95 35.25 30.75
CA CYS A 48 -8.51 35.68 29.47
C CYS A 48 -8.00 37.09 29.11
N VAL A 49 -7.13 37.18 28.12
CA VAL A 49 -6.63 38.44 27.52
C VAL A 49 -7.47 38.76 26.29
N MET A 50 -8.61 39.43 26.51
CA MET A 50 -9.61 39.72 25.47
C MET A 50 -9.70 41.22 25.21
N GLY A 51 -9.64 41.62 23.94
CA GLY A 51 -9.70 43.03 23.54
C GLY A 51 -8.33 43.73 23.54
N PRO A 52 -8.30 45.07 23.36
CA PRO A 52 -7.06 45.83 23.29
C PRO A 52 -6.23 45.75 24.59
N ILE A 53 -4.91 45.69 24.47
CA ILE A 53 -4.00 45.71 25.63
C ILE A 53 -3.86 47.15 26.13
N THR A 54 -4.56 47.48 27.21
CA THR A 54 -4.48 48.77 27.93
C THR A 54 -3.77 48.60 29.28
N ASP A 55 -3.44 49.72 29.95
CA ASP A 55 -2.81 49.68 31.27
C ASP A 55 -3.71 49.03 32.32
N GLU A 56 -5.04 49.19 32.20
CA GLU A 56 -6.02 48.54 33.09
C GLU A 56 -6.05 47.03 32.88
N LEU A 57 -6.13 46.56 31.63
CA LEU A 57 -6.09 45.11 31.33
C LEU A 57 -4.77 44.50 31.79
N SER A 58 -3.65 45.19 31.54
CA SER A 58 -2.32 44.76 31.97
C SER A 58 -2.25 44.61 33.48
N SER A 59 -2.72 45.61 34.23
CA SER A 59 -2.75 45.57 35.69
C SER A 59 -3.53 44.36 36.23
N LEU A 60 -4.68 44.05 35.62
CA LEU A 60 -5.50 42.89 36.00
C LEU A 60 -4.78 41.55 35.70
N VAL A 61 -4.21 41.40 34.50
CA VAL A 61 -3.49 40.19 34.10
C VAL A 61 -2.26 39.97 34.97
N ILE A 62 -1.51 41.03 35.31
CA ILE A 62 -0.36 40.97 36.21
C ILE A 62 -0.79 40.51 37.61
N ALA A 63 -1.85 41.11 38.15
CA ALA A 63 -2.38 40.71 39.45
C ALA A 63 -2.83 39.24 39.46
N GLN A 64 -3.51 38.79 38.40
CA GLN A 64 -3.92 37.40 38.23
C GLN A 64 -2.72 36.44 38.16
N LEU A 65 -1.66 36.77 37.39
CA LEU A 65 -0.45 35.96 37.30
C LEU A 65 0.26 35.82 38.66
N LEU A 66 0.39 36.93 39.40
CA LEU A 66 0.99 36.94 40.74
C LEU A 66 0.14 36.16 41.75
N PHE A 67 -1.18 36.30 41.68
CA PHE A 67 -2.12 35.54 42.50
C PHE A 67 -2.01 34.03 42.22
N LEU A 68 -2.03 33.61 40.96
CA LEU A 68 -1.91 32.19 40.58
C LEU A 68 -0.56 31.60 40.98
N GLN A 69 0.52 32.40 40.96
CA GLN A 69 1.81 31.99 41.51
C GLN A 69 1.71 31.71 43.01
N SER A 70 1.02 32.54 43.79
CA SER A 70 0.86 32.33 45.23
C SER A 70 0.08 31.04 45.56
N LYS A 71 -0.86 30.64 44.70
CA LYS A 71 -1.68 29.43 44.86
C LYS A 71 -0.95 28.13 44.54
N SER A 72 -0.09 28.14 43.51
CA SER A 72 0.71 26.97 43.15
C SER A 72 1.93 27.36 42.34
N LEU A 73 3.08 26.80 42.72
CA LEU A 73 4.36 26.99 42.06
C LEU A 73 4.67 25.97 40.96
N THR A 74 3.77 24.99 40.74
CA THR A 74 4.01 23.86 39.82
C THR A 74 2.92 23.67 38.77
N LYS A 75 1.68 24.09 39.04
CA LYS A 75 0.57 23.95 38.08
C LYS A 75 0.68 24.99 36.96
N PRO A 76 0.40 24.63 35.69
CA PRO A 76 0.46 25.55 34.56
C PRO A 76 -0.58 26.67 34.67
N VAL A 77 -0.33 27.80 34.02
CA VAL A 77 -1.29 28.90 33.81
C VAL A 77 -1.63 28.96 32.33
N HIS A 78 -2.92 29.02 32.01
CA HIS A 78 -3.40 29.07 30.63
C HIS A 78 -3.85 30.50 30.31
N MET A 79 -3.20 31.15 29.35
CA MET A 79 -3.55 32.48 28.87
C MET A 79 -4.23 32.38 27.50
N TYR A 80 -5.52 32.66 27.45
CA TYR A 80 -6.29 32.74 26.21
C TYR A 80 -6.27 34.17 25.69
N ILE A 81 -5.83 34.36 24.46
CA ILE A 81 -5.51 35.66 23.85
C ILE A 81 -6.42 35.85 22.63
N ASN A 82 -7.30 36.84 22.70
CA ASN A 82 -8.04 37.38 21.56
C ASN A 82 -7.88 38.90 21.55
N SER A 83 -6.79 39.38 21.00
CA SER A 83 -6.42 40.78 21.11
C SER A 83 -5.80 41.32 19.83
N PRO A 84 -6.26 42.51 19.36
CA PRO A 84 -5.62 43.21 18.25
C PRO A 84 -4.27 43.84 18.65
N GLY A 85 -3.80 43.65 19.89
CA GLY A 85 -2.63 44.34 20.44
C GLY A 85 -3.04 45.58 21.24
N GLY A 86 -2.12 46.50 21.45
CA GLY A 86 -2.37 47.71 22.24
C GLY A 86 -1.08 48.41 22.67
N SER A 87 -1.09 49.01 23.85
CA SER A 87 0.06 49.72 24.41
C SER A 87 1.27 48.80 24.56
N VAL A 88 2.41 49.23 24.00
CA VAL A 88 3.68 48.49 24.05
C VAL A 88 4.16 48.32 25.49
N THR A 89 4.10 49.38 26.29
CA THR A 89 4.53 49.36 27.70
C THR A 89 3.62 48.48 28.54
N ALA A 90 2.30 48.56 28.35
CA ALA A 90 1.33 47.69 29.00
C ALA A 90 1.60 46.21 28.69
N GLY A 91 1.83 45.88 27.42
CA GLY A 91 2.15 44.52 26.98
C GLY A 91 3.52 44.04 27.50
N LEU A 92 4.51 44.92 27.60
CA LEU A 92 5.81 44.59 28.20
C LEU A 92 5.70 44.33 29.70
N GLY A 93 4.80 45.02 30.42
CA GLY A 93 4.52 44.72 31.84
C GLY A 93 3.94 43.31 32.04
N ILE A 94 3.01 42.89 31.19
CA ILE A 94 2.49 41.51 31.19
C ILE A 94 3.63 40.54 30.86
N TYR A 95 4.40 40.82 29.80
CA TYR A 95 5.51 40.00 29.35
C TYR A 95 6.54 39.79 30.48
N ASP A 96 7.00 40.86 31.13
CA ASP A 96 7.99 40.78 32.20
C ASP A 96 7.43 40.01 33.39
N THR A 97 6.15 40.18 33.72
CA THR A 97 5.49 39.36 34.76
C THR A 97 5.46 37.89 34.39
N MET A 98 5.15 37.55 33.13
CA MET A 98 5.23 36.17 32.61
C MET A 98 6.64 35.59 32.71
N GLN A 99 7.69 36.41 32.54
CA GLN A 99 9.08 35.96 32.70
C GLN A 99 9.53 35.96 34.17
N TYR A 100 8.93 36.79 35.03
CA TYR A 100 9.28 36.99 36.43
C TYR A 100 8.72 35.91 37.34
N ILE A 101 7.46 35.50 37.13
CA ILE A 101 6.87 34.43 37.94
C ILE A 101 7.74 33.17 37.86
N LYS A 102 7.97 32.51 39.01
CA LYS A 102 9.07 31.54 39.20
C LYS A 102 9.21 30.59 37.99
N PRO A 103 10.44 30.27 37.53
CA PRO A 103 10.71 29.45 36.34
C PRO A 103 10.10 28.04 36.29
N ARG A 104 9.42 27.61 37.36
CA ARG A 104 8.74 26.31 37.49
C ARG A 104 7.26 26.35 37.09
N ILE A 105 6.67 27.55 36.95
CA ILE A 105 5.28 27.70 36.49
C ILE A 105 5.30 27.79 34.96
N LEU A 106 4.70 26.79 34.30
CA LEU A 106 4.52 26.78 32.85
C LEU A 106 3.39 27.76 32.46
N ILE A 107 3.59 28.57 31.43
CA ILE A 107 2.57 29.46 30.88
C ILE A 107 2.19 28.97 29.49
N ALA A 108 0.99 28.45 29.33
CA ALA A 108 0.43 28.02 28.07
C ALA A 108 -0.36 29.17 27.44
N THR A 109 0.01 29.61 26.24
CA THR A 109 -0.67 30.70 25.53
C THR A 109 -1.55 30.13 24.42
N TRP A 110 -2.74 30.71 24.22
CA TRP A 110 -3.76 30.23 23.28
C TRP A 110 -4.31 31.40 22.47
N CYS A 111 -3.97 31.50 21.19
CA CYS A 111 -4.60 32.48 20.31
C CYS A 111 -6.00 32.00 19.90
N ILE A 112 -7.03 32.71 20.35
CA ILE A 112 -8.44 32.40 20.06
C ILE A 112 -9.06 33.57 19.29
N GLY A 113 -8.95 33.55 17.96
CA GLY A 113 -9.45 34.61 17.08
C GLY A 113 -8.34 35.52 16.53
N GLN A 114 -7.65 36.29 17.37
CA GLN A 114 -6.46 37.02 16.92
C GLN A 114 -5.43 37.28 18.02
N ALA A 115 -4.15 37.30 17.63
CA ALA A 115 -3.05 37.80 18.43
C ALA A 115 -2.21 38.71 17.52
N CYS A 116 -2.48 40.01 17.60
CA CYS A 116 -1.81 41.01 16.76
C CYS A 116 -0.88 41.89 17.60
N SER A 117 0.23 42.35 17.02
CA SER A 117 1.17 43.29 17.65
C SER A 117 1.68 42.84 19.03
N MET A 118 1.38 43.56 20.12
CA MET A 118 1.81 43.12 21.46
C MET A 118 1.18 41.80 21.88
N ALA A 119 -0.01 41.47 21.38
CA ALA A 119 -0.65 40.19 21.68
C ALA A 119 0.07 39.02 20.99
N SER A 120 0.66 39.20 19.80
CA SER A 120 1.50 38.16 19.18
C SER A 120 2.81 37.97 19.93
N LEU A 121 3.35 39.03 20.57
CA LEU A 121 4.53 38.89 21.43
C LEU A 121 4.18 38.12 22.71
N LEU A 122 3.03 38.40 23.32
CA LEU A 122 2.54 37.64 24.48
C LEU A 122 2.23 36.19 24.13
N LEU A 123 1.67 35.94 22.95
CA LEU A 123 1.50 34.59 22.43
C LEU A 123 2.87 33.89 22.31
N ALA A 124 3.86 34.55 21.74
CA ALA A 124 5.21 34.03 21.56
C ALA A 124 6.01 33.92 22.87
N SER A 125 5.65 34.65 23.92
CA SER A 125 6.35 34.64 25.21
C SER A 125 5.91 33.51 26.16
N GLY A 126 4.84 32.79 25.80
CA GLY A 126 4.45 31.54 26.45
C GLY A 126 5.61 30.55 26.50
N THR A 127 5.55 29.60 27.44
CA THR A 127 6.59 28.60 27.59
C THR A 127 6.77 27.82 26.29
N GLU A 128 8.02 27.64 25.86
CA GLU A 128 8.36 26.92 24.63
C GLU A 128 7.73 25.51 24.64
N GLY A 129 6.98 25.19 23.58
CA GLY A 129 6.19 23.95 23.48
C GLY A 129 4.74 24.05 23.98
N TYR A 130 4.33 25.17 24.58
CA TYR A 130 2.97 25.44 25.09
C TYR A 130 2.37 26.72 24.47
N ARG A 131 2.75 27.06 23.24
CA ARG A 131 2.21 28.20 22.47
C ARG A 131 1.25 27.65 21.43
N ASN A 132 -0.01 28.05 21.47
CA ASN A 132 -1.09 27.43 20.72
C ASN A 132 -1.85 28.49 19.91
N CYS A 133 -2.28 28.15 18.70
CA CYS A 133 -3.11 29.00 17.86
C CYS A 133 -4.29 28.19 17.35
N LEU A 134 -5.52 28.67 17.54
CA LEU A 134 -6.72 27.96 17.07
C LEU A 134 -6.88 28.09 15.55
N PRO A 135 -7.62 27.17 14.90
CA PRO A 135 -7.69 27.05 13.44
C PRO A 135 -8.09 28.31 12.65
N ASN A 136 -8.99 29.12 13.20
CA ASN A 136 -9.48 30.34 12.56
C ASN A 136 -8.79 31.60 13.12
N ALA A 137 -7.80 31.41 13.99
CA ALA A 137 -7.11 32.50 14.62
C ALA A 137 -5.99 33.01 13.70
N ARG A 138 -5.77 34.31 13.72
CA ARG A 138 -4.68 34.95 12.96
C ARG A 138 -3.63 35.52 13.88
N VAL A 139 -2.37 35.40 13.50
CA VAL A 139 -1.26 36.07 14.17
C VAL A 139 -0.77 37.19 13.27
N MET A 140 -0.64 38.40 13.80
CA MET A 140 -0.07 39.52 13.05
C MET A 140 1.11 40.12 13.81
N ILE A 141 2.23 40.28 13.12
CA ILE A 141 3.40 41.00 13.64
C ILE A 141 3.61 42.27 12.81
N HIS A 142 4.02 43.33 13.49
CA HIS A 142 4.40 44.61 12.90
C HIS A 142 5.26 45.41 13.89
N GLN A 143 5.91 46.45 13.41
CA GLN A 143 6.71 47.36 14.22
C GLN A 143 5.82 48.18 15.18
N PRO A 144 6.36 48.64 16.32
CA PRO A 144 5.62 49.55 17.18
C PRO A 144 5.34 50.87 16.46
N SER A 145 4.13 51.40 16.63
CA SER A 145 3.74 52.72 16.14
C SER A 145 3.87 53.76 17.25
N GLY A 146 4.43 54.93 16.95
CA GLY A 146 4.50 56.07 17.88
C GLY A 146 4.36 57.40 17.15
N GLN A 147 3.90 58.43 17.87
CA GLN A 147 3.80 59.80 17.39
C GLN A 147 4.67 60.68 18.28
N ALA A 148 5.31 61.70 17.70
CA ALA A 148 6.12 62.66 18.42
C ALA A 148 5.67 64.09 18.08
N VAL A 149 5.49 64.95 19.09
CA VAL A 149 5.05 66.34 18.93
C VAL A 149 5.75 67.18 20.02
N GLY A 150 6.35 68.32 19.64
CA GLY A 150 7.09 69.17 20.58
C GLY A 150 8.18 69.98 19.88
N GLN A 151 9.14 70.53 20.65
CA GLN A 151 10.32 71.16 20.07
C GLN A 151 11.19 70.11 19.35
N ALA A 152 12.08 70.55 18.44
CA ALA A 152 12.92 69.65 17.66
C ALA A 152 13.69 68.62 18.53
N THR A 153 14.16 69.05 19.70
CA THR A 153 14.82 68.18 20.70
C THR A 153 13.87 67.13 21.28
N ASP A 154 12.63 67.52 21.63
CA ASP A 154 11.63 66.59 22.17
C ASP A 154 11.21 65.54 21.13
N ILE A 155 11.05 65.97 19.88
CA ILE A 155 10.77 65.07 18.75
C ILE A 155 11.92 64.09 18.55
N MET A 156 13.17 64.56 18.62
CA MET A 156 14.36 63.69 18.51
C MET A 156 14.42 62.66 19.63
N ILE A 157 14.22 63.07 20.89
CA ILE A 157 14.23 62.16 22.05
C ILE A 157 13.12 61.10 21.92
N GLN A 158 11.91 61.51 21.54
CA GLN A 158 10.78 60.59 21.35
C GLN A 158 11.01 59.64 20.17
N ALA A 159 11.61 60.11 19.07
CA ALA A 159 11.95 59.27 17.93
C ALA A 159 13.03 58.23 18.28
N GLU A 160 14.06 58.62 19.04
CA GLU A 160 15.07 57.69 19.55
C GLU A 160 14.46 56.61 20.45
N GLU A 161 13.50 56.98 21.30
CA GLU A 161 12.81 56.03 22.18
C GLU A 161 11.96 55.02 21.39
N ILE A 162 11.25 55.46 20.35
CA ILE A 162 10.51 54.56 19.44
C ILE A 162 11.46 53.57 18.76
N ILE A 163 12.64 54.03 18.30
CA ILE A 163 13.65 53.17 17.68
C ILE A 163 14.22 52.16 18.69
N LYS A 164 14.47 52.58 19.93
CA LYS A 164 14.92 51.69 21.02
C LYS A 164 13.88 50.61 21.31
N LEU A 165 12.60 50.98 21.44
CA LEU A 165 11.50 50.04 21.67
C LEU A 165 11.34 49.05 20.50
N LYS A 166 11.44 49.52 19.25
CA LYS A 166 11.44 48.65 18.06
C LYS A 166 12.55 47.59 18.14
N ARG A 167 13.79 48.02 18.42
CA ARG A 167 14.93 47.10 18.57
C ARG A 167 14.73 46.11 19.72
N GLN A 168 14.17 46.56 20.84
CA GLN A 168 13.88 45.71 22.00
C GLN A 168 12.86 44.62 21.65
N ILE A 169 11.74 44.98 21.02
CA ILE A 169 10.70 44.02 20.62
C ILE A 169 11.27 43.01 19.60
N ASN A 170 12.02 43.46 18.60
CA ASN A 170 12.65 42.56 17.62
C ASN A 170 13.57 41.54 18.32
N LYS A 171 14.36 41.96 19.31
CA LYS A 171 15.20 41.05 20.12
C LYS A 171 14.38 40.04 20.91
N LEU A 172 13.19 40.41 21.41
CA LEU A 172 12.29 39.49 22.10
C LEU A 172 11.70 38.45 21.13
N TYR A 173 11.32 38.85 19.91
CA TYR A 173 10.91 37.90 18.89
C TYR A 173 12.06 36.95 18.50
N VAL A 174 13.27 37.45 18.31
CA VAL A 174 14.48 36.61 18.08
C VAL A 174 14.67 35.60 19.21
N LYS A 175 14.52 36.04 20.48
CA LYS A 175 14.62 35.16 21.65
C LYS A 175 13.63 34.00 21.58
N HIS A 176 12.39 34.26 21.15
CA HIS A 176 11.29 33.29 21.21
C HIS A 176 11.10 32.45 19.95
N THR A 177 11.35 32.99 18.76
CA THR A 177 11.23 32.29 17.46
C THR A 177 12.53 31.62 17.02
N LYS A 178 13.66 32.00 17.64
CA LYS A 178 15.02 31.57 17.29
C LYS A 178 15.45 31.95 15.87
N LYS A 179 14.71 32.80 15.16
CA LYS A 179 15.11 33.30 13.84
C LYS A 179 16.16 34.41 13.96
N PRO A 180 17.07 34.56 12.98
CA PRO A 180 18.05 35.64 12.94
C PRO A 180 17.40 37.03 13.01
N TYR A 181 18.09 38.00 13.63
CA TYR A 181 17.56 39.35 13.85
C TYR A 181 17.15 40.05 12.55
N ASN A 182 17.92 39.92 11.47
CA ASN A 182 17.59 40.49 10.16
C ASN A 182 16.28 39.95 9.59
N ILE A 183 15.99 38.66 9.75
CA ILE A 183 14.73 38.03 9.30
C ILE A 183 13.54 38.54 10.11
N ILE A 184 13.72 38.75 11.41
CA ILE A 184 12.68 39.32 12.28
C ILE A 184 12.46 40.80 11.98
N GLU A 185 13.53 41.57 11.81
CA GLU A 185 13.46 43.00 11.49
C GLU A 185 12.72 43.24 10.17
N GLU A 186 13.04 42.49 9.12
CA GLU A 186 12.33 42.55 7.84
C GLU A 186 10.86 42.11 7.98
N ALA A 187 10.60 41.01 8.69
CA ALA A 187 9.25 40.48 8.86
C ALA A 187 8.34 41.38 9.71
N MET A 188 8.91 42.24 10.55
CA MET A 188 8.17 43.19 11.39
C MET A 188 8.04 44.58 10.75
N GLU A 189 8.69 44.86 9.63
CA GLU A 189 8.70 46.21 9.03
C GLU A 189 7.31 46.65 8.54
N ARG A 190 6.46 45.70 8.15
CA ARG A 190 5.07 45.92 7.70
C ARG A 190 4.14 44.91 8.36
N ASP A 191 2.84 45.18 8.29
CA ASP A 191 1.81 44.26 8.76
C ASP A 191 1.95 42.91 8.05
N ARG A 192 2.36 41.90 8.81
CA ARG A 192 2.48 40.52 8.33
C ARG A 192 1.48 39.65 9.06
N PHE A 193 0.41 39.30 8.36
CA PHE A 193 -0.60 38.36 8.83
C PHE A 193 -0.14 36.93 8.52
N MET A 194 -0.32 36.04 9.49
CA MET A 194 0.03 34.62 9.40
C MET A 194 -1.18 33.79 9.78
N SER A 195 -1.47 32.78 8.95
CA SER A 195 -2.34 31.66 9.32
C SER A 195 -1.70 30.84 10.44
N PRO A 196 -2.45 29.95 11.13
CA PRO A 196 -1.86 29.01 12.08
C PRO A 196 -0.72 28.17 11.46
N GLU A 197 -0.81 27.83 10.18
CA GLU A 197 0.19 27.08 9.41
C GLU A 197 1.42 27.93 9.05
N ASP A 198 1.22 29.18 8.63
CA ASP A 198 2.35 30.12 8.45
C ASP A 198 3.05 30.39 9.79
N ALA A 199 2.26 30.40 10.88
CA ALA A 199 2.77 30.57 12.22
C ALA A 199 3.68 29.40 12.58
N VAL A 200 3.29 28.15 12.27
CA VAL A 200 4.18 26.98 12.39
C VAL A 200 5.52 27.20 11.72
N GLU A 201 5.51 27.55 10.44
CA GLU A 201 6.70 27.71 9.60
C GLU A 201 7.56 28.90 10.07
N PHE A 202 6.90 29.91 10.65
CA PHE A 202 7.55 31.02 11.31
C PHE A 202 8.16 30.65 12.68
N GLY A 203 8.11 29.37 13.07
CA GLY A 203 8.65 28.84 14.33
C GLY A 203 7.66 28.90 15.49
N LEU A 204 6.36 28.81 15.17
CA LEU A 204 5.27 28.92 16.15
C LEU A 204 4.47 27.60 16.34
N ILE A 205 4.82 26.37 15.79
CA ILE A 205 3.96 25.14 15.44
C ILE A 205 4.62 23.77 14.98
N ASP A 206 3.84 22.67 14.72
CA ASP A 206 3.94 21.28 14.10
C ASP A 206 4.70 20.01 14.64
N LYS A 207 4.09 18.80 14.44
CA LYS A 207 4.47 17.47 15.02
C LYS A 207 3.98 16.20 14.23
N ILE A 208 4.76 15.11 14.24
CA ILE A 208 4.46 13.75 13.69
C ILE A 208 4.64 12.67 14.76
N VAL A 209 3.83 11.60 14.75
CA VAL A 209 3.93 10.43 15.65
C VAL A 209 3.91 9.13 14.85
N ASN A 210 4.92 8.28 15.04
CA ASN A 210 5.05 6.96 14.43
C ASN A 210 4.87 5.89 15.51
N LEU A 211 3.85 5.05 15.38
CA LEU A 211 3.47 4.01 16.33
C LEU A 211 4.10 2.68 15.91
N GLY A 212 4.64 1.91 16.84
CA GLY A 212 5.33 0.66 16.53
C GLY A 212 6.52 0.87 15.58
N ALA A 213 7.27 1.96 15.79
CA ALA A 213 8.21 2.48 14.82
C ALA A 213 9.41 1.56 14.51
N GLY A 214 9.65 0.52 15.32
CA GLY A 214 10.77 -0.38 15.20
C GLY A 214 12.08 0.37 15.02
N PHE A 215 12.89 -0.05 14.05
CA PHE A 215 14.12 0.63 13.64
C PHE A 215 13.93 1.59 12.46
N ASP A 216 12.72 2.07 12.19
CA ASP A 216 12.45 2.99 11.07
C ASP A 216 13.35 4.25 11.15
N THR A 217 13.82 4.64 9.98
CA THR A 217 14.69 5.80 9.74
C THR A 217 13.96 6.98 9.10
N LEU A 218 12.63 6.93 9.00
CA LEU A 218 11.78 7.91 8.31
C LEU A 218 12.08 9.33 8.73
N PHE A 219 12.20 9.61 10.04
CA PHE A 219 12.61 10.93 10.53
C PHE A 219 13.89 11.45 9.85
N PHE A 220 14.94 10.63 9.80
CA PHE A 220 16.25 11.03 9.25
C PHE A 220 16.16 11.24 7.73
N ARG A 221 15.40 10.40 7.02
CA ARG A 221 15.14 10.54 5.58
C ARG A 221 14.36 11.81 5.26
N LEU A 222 13.26 12.05 5.99
CA LEU A 222 12.43 13.25 5.84
C LEU A 222 13.22 14.51 6.19
N ARG A 223 13.99 14.51 7.28
CA ARG A 223 14.84 15.64 7.64
C ARG A 223 15.91 15.94 6.59
N LYS A 224 16.48 14.93 5.94
CA LYS A 224 17.44 15.13 4.84
C LYS A 224 16.76 15.80 3.64
N LYS A 225 15.54 15.38 3.28
CA LYS A 225 14.79 15.87 2.12
C LYS A 225 14.12 17.24 2.35
N TYR A 226 13.49 17.42 3.52
CA TYR A 226 12.62 18.56 3.84
C TYR A 226 13.21 19.52 4.89
N LYS A 227 14.45 19.28 5.35
CA LYS A 227 15.21 20.14 6.27
C LYS A 227 14.43 20.53 7.53
N GLU A 228 14.10 21.82 7.69
CA GLU A 228 13.50 22.39 8.91
C GLU A 228 11.97 22.23 8.97
N LYS A 229 11.33 21.74 7.89
CA LYS A 229 9.87 21.56 7.82
C LYS A 229 9.34 20.49 8.77
N ILE A 230 10.18 19.54 9.20
CA ILE A 230 9.83 18.57 10.24
C ILE A 230 10.24 19.16 11.59
N THR A 231 9.28 19.79 12.24
CA THR A 231 9.44 20.51 13.51
C THR A 231 9.45 19.55 14.72
N ARG A 232 8.71 18.44 14.64
CA ARG A 232 8.78 17.36 15.64
C ARG A 232 8.38 15.99 15.09
N PHE A 233 9.06 14.94 15.55
CA PHE A 233 8.79 13.55 15.18
C PHE A 233 8.96 12.64 16.40
N LEU A 234 7.98 11.80 16.71
CA LEU A 234 8.04 10.85 17.82
C LEU A 234 7.99 9.43 17.28
N ASP A 235 8.92 8.59 17.69
CA ASP A 235 8.83 7.13 17.51
C ASP A 235 8.33 6.53 18.83
N VAL A 236 7.24 5.78 18.78
CA VAL A 236 6.69 5.04 19.91
C VAL A 236 6.91 3.56 19.67
N ASP A 237 7.48 2.85 20.64
CA ASP A 237 7.63 1.40 20.59
C ASP A 237 7.77 0.80 22.00
N LEU A 238 7.76 -0.52 22.10
CA LEU A 238 8.01 -1.26 23.33
C LEU A 238 9.32 -0.79 23.98
N PRO A 239 9.37 -0.70 25.33
CA PRO A 239 10.56 -0.24 26.04
C PRO A 239 11.85 -0.97 25.66
N SER A 240 11.78 -2.28 25.38
CA SER A 240 12.91 -3.09 24.92
C SER A 240 13.43 -2.65 23.55
N VAL A 241 12.54 -2.40 22.58
CA VAL A 241 12.89 -1.96 21.22
C VAL A 241 13.47 -0.55 21.24
N VAL A 242 12.83 0.37 21.97
CA VAL A 242 13.33 1.74 22.17
C VAL A 242 14.74 1.75 22.76
N LYS A 243 14.99 0.91 23.77
CA LYS A 243 16.33 0.78 24.39
C LYS A 243 17.37 0.32 23.37
N GLN A 244 17.04 -0.63 22.50
CA GLN A 244 17.96 -1.10 21.46
C GLN A 244 18.21 -0.04 20.37
N LYS A 245 17.15 0.61 19.87
CA LYS A 245 17.26 1.71 18.90
C LYS A 245 18.10 2.86 19.46
N TYR A 246 17.90 3.23 20.72
CA TYR A 246 18.71 4.21 21.42
C TYR A 246 20.20 3.84 21.40
N ALA A 247 20.54 2.59 21.73
CA ALA A 247 21.92 2.13 21.74
C ALA A 247 22.58 2.24 20.35
N VAL A 248 21.86 1.91 19.28
CA VAL A 248 22.32 2.07 17.89
C VAL A 248 22.56 3.54 17.55
N LEU A 249 21.61 4.42 17.87
CA LEU A 249 21.73 5.86 17.60
C LEU A 249 22.89 6.50 18.38
N ASN A 250 23.07 6.13 19.64
CA ASN A 250 24.21 6.58 20.46
C ASN A 250 25.55 6.13 19.88
N LYS A 251 25.65 4.88 19.44
CA LYS A 251 26.87 4.36 18.80
C LYS A 251 27.18 5.12 17.51
N TYR A 252 26.16 5.48 16.72
CA TYR A 252 26.32 6.25 15.50
C TYR A 252 26.76 7.71 15.78
N ASP A 253 26.19 8.36 16.81
CA ASP A 253 26.52 9.73 17.21
C ASP A 253 27.98 9.88 17.70
N SER A 254 28.51 8.86 18.40
CA SER A 254 29.91 8.85 18.84
C SER A 254 30.93 8.97 17.70
N LYS A 255 30.57 8.64 16.45
CA LYS A 255 31.42 8.74 15.25
C LYS A 255 31.20 10.02 14.43
N ARG A 256 30.14 10.79 14.66
CA ARG A 256 29.86 12.06 13.96
C ARG A 256 29.20 13.04 14.94
N ARG A 257 29.92 14.10 15.35
CA ARG A 257 29.52 15.18 16.30
C ARG A 257 28.21 15.96 15.98
N LYS A 258 27.33 15.49 15.10
CA LYS A 258 26.13 16.18 14.60
C LYS A 258 24.79 15.61 15.11
N VAL A 259 24.77 14.46 15.81
CA VAL A 259 23.52 13.84 16.30
C VAL A 259 23.29 14.05 17.82
N GLN A 260 24.24 14.66 18.52
CA GLN A 260 24.25 14.99 19.97
C GLN A 260 23.01 15.72 20.53
N GLN A 261 22.08 16.18 19.71
CA GLN A 261 20.84 16.81 20.17
C GLN A 261 19.63 15.88 20.25
N LEU A 262 19.73 14.62 19.79
CA LEU A 262 18.53 13.88 19.34
C LEU A 262 18.10 12.70 20.20
N VAL A 263 18.79 12.34 21.29
CA VAL A 263 18.37 11.12 22.00
C VAL A 263 18.50 11.12 23.52
N VAL A 264 17.39 10.69 24.14
CA VAL A 264 17.06 10.41 25.53
C VAL A 264 16.55 11.54 26.43
N VAL A 265 15.42 11.21 27.06
CA VAL A 265 14.61 11.97 28.01
C VAL A 265 15.48 12.59 29.10
N LEU A 266 15.76 13.88 28.97
CA LEU A 266 16.10 14.77 30.07
C LEU A 266 15.37 16.09 29.85
N PHE A 267 14.60 16.48 30.86
CA PHE A 267 13.55 17.50 30.96
C PHE A 267 13.91 18.97 30.57
N ARG A 268 14.89 19.23 29.68
CA ARG A 268 15.46 20.59 29.53
C ARG A 268 15.61 21.17 28.12
N LYS A 269 15.34 20.46 27.01
CA LYS A 269 15.29 21.07 25.65
C LYS A 269 14.19 20.44 24.78
N VAL A 270 13.54 21.24 23.93
CA VAL A 270 12.60 20.76 22.90
C VAL A 270 13.39 20.00 21.84
N VAL A 271 13.20 18.68 21.77
CA VAL A 271 13.91 17.82 20.80
C VAL A 271 13.03 17.60 19.57
N LYS A 272 13.60 17.81 18.37
CA LYS A 272 12.93 17.59 17.08
C LYS A 272 12.58 16.11 16.81
N TYR A 273 13.19 15.19 17.55
CA TYR A 273 12.97 13.75 17.48
C TYR A 273 12.92 13.20 18.90
N ALA A 274 12.01 12.29 19.20
CA ALA A 274 11.99 11.61 20.49
C ALA A 274 11.62 10.13 20.32
N LEU A 275 12.21 9.30 21.17
CA LEU A 275 11.82 7.92 21.37
C LEU A 275 10.93 7.83 22.59
N VAL A 276 9.78 7.20 22.46
CA VAL A 276 8.77 7.01 23.51
C VAL A 276 8.65 5.51 23.78
N ALA A 277 9.16 5.09 24.93
CA ALA A 277 9.05 3.72 25.41
C ALA A 277 7.66 3.50 26.00
N CYS A 278 6.76 2.86 25.25
CA CYS A 278 5.39 2.62 25.67
C CYS A 278 4.83 1.38 24.98
N ASP A 279 4.09 0.57 25.72
CA ASP A 279 3.27 -0.49 25.15
C ASP A 279 1.96 0.13 24.63
N LEU A 280 1.68 -0.03 23.33
CA LEU A 280 0.50 0.57 22.70
C LEU A 280 -0.83 0.07 23.28
N ARG A 281 -0.82 -1.09 23.96
CA ARG A 281 -1.97 -1.64 24.69
C ARG A 281 -2.33 -0.80 25.92
N ASN A 282 -1.38 -0.04 26.45
CA ASN A 282 -1.60 0.87 27.57
C ASN A 282 -1.93 2.28 27.05
N ASN A 283 -3.14 2.45 26.53
CA ASN A 283 -3.58 3.70 25.90
C ASN A 283 -3.48 4.93 26.83
N ASP A 284 -3.77 4.76 28.12
CA ASP A 284 -3.74 5.86 29.10
C ASP A 284 -2.30 6.33 29.36
N GLU A 285 -1.36 5.40 29.50
CA GLU A 285 0.07 5.71 29.59
C GLU A 285 0.58 6.35 28.30
N LEU A 286 0.17 5.82 27.14
CA LEU A 286 0.54 6.37 25.84
C LEU A 286 0.11 7.83 25.75
N ILE A 287 -1.14 8.16 26.06
CA ILE A 287 -1.63 9.54 26.03
C ILE A 287 -0.95 10.41 27.07
N ALA A 288 -0.74 9.93 28.29
CA ALA A 288 0.01 10.67 29.30
C ALA A 288 1.44 10.98 28.83
N LEU A 289 2.12 10.01 28.21
CA LEU A 289 3.44 10.18 27.63
C LEU A 289 3.43 11.09 26.41
N LEU A 290 2.41 11.03 25.56
CA LEU A 290 2.29 11.88 24.38
C LEU A 290 1.98 13.33 24.78
N LEU A 291 0.92 13.58 25.55
CA LEU A 291 0.45 14.91 25.93
C LEU A 291 1.32 15.56 27.01
N THR A 292 1.74 14.80 28.03
CA THR A 292 2.46 15.37 29.19
C THR A 292 3.96 15.17 29.08
N GLY A 293 4.41 13.92 28.87
CA GLY A 293 5.84 13.61 28.79
C GLY A 293 6.51 14.24 27.56
N CYS A 294 5.89 14.03 26.42
CA CYS A 294 6.30 14.53 25.12
C CYS A 294 5.64 15.85 24.81
N ARG A 295 4.74 16.42 25.62
CA ARG A 295 4.20 17.76 25.37
C ARG A 295 3.58 17.89 23.96
N LEU A 296 2.89 16.85 23.47
CA LEU A 296 2.01 16.97 22.31
C LEU A 296 0.81 17.84 22.70
N CYS A 297 0.33 18.64 21.75
CA CYS A 297 -0.88 19.43 21.96
C CYS A 297 -1.94 18.83 21.05
N SER A 298 -3.06 18.43 21.65
CA SER A 298 -4.20 17.82 20.95
C SER A 298 -4.82 18.71 19.88
N MET A 299 -4.63 20.04 19.97
CA MET A 299 -5.23 20.99 19.03
C MET A 299 -4.41 21.19 17.74
N ILE A 300 -3.20 20.62 17.67
CA ILE A 300 -2.30 20.75 16.52
C ILE A 300 -2.52 19.59 15.56
N PRO A 301 -2.56 19.83 14.24
CA PRO A 301 -2.56 18.76 13.24
C PRO A 301 -1.50 17.70 13.54
N THR A 302 -1.95 16.49 13.82
CA THR A 302 -1.06 15.37 14.16
C THR A 302 -1.26 14.24 13.18
N LEU A 303 -0.18 13.82 12.52
CA LEU A 303 -0.16 12.63 11.68
C LEU A 303 0.35 11.44 12.52
N PHE A 304 -0.50 10.42 12.63
CA PHE A 304 -0.16 9.10 13.15
C PHE A 304 0.19 8.16 12.01
N ILE A 305 1.22 7.34 12.20
CA ILE A 305 1.62 6.28 11.27
C ILE A 305 1.61 4.97 12.04
N ALA A 306 1.02 3.92 11.46
CA ALA A 306 1.03 2.55 11.96
C ALA A 306 1.39 1.62 10.79
N GLU A 307 2.66 1.26 10.67
CA GLU A 307 3.16 0.42 9.57
C GLU A 307 3.34 -1.02 10.05
N CYS A 308 2.40 -1.91 9.71
CA CYS A 308 2.29 -3.29 10.19
C CYS A 308 2.28 -3.34 11.73
N VAL A 309 1.28 -2.73 12.36
CA VAL A 309 1.20 -2.64 13.82
C VAL A 309 -0.13 -3.12 14.33
N LEU A 310 -1.23 -2.65 13.74
CA LEU A 310 -2.57 -2.86 14.26
C LEU A 310 -2.95 -4.33 14.24
N ASN A 311 -2.53 -5.07 13.20
CA ASN A 311 -2.78 -6.50 13.11
C ASN A 311 -2.12 -7.34 14.21
N TYR A 312 -1.10 -6.85 14.91
CA TYR A 312 -0.47 -7.57 16.02
C TYR A 312 -1.15 -7.31 17.37
N LEU A 313 -2.14 -6.42 17.42
CA LEU A 313 -2.95 -6.15 18.60
C LEU A 313 -4.28 -6.91 18.47
N ASN A 314 -4.88 -7.30 19.61
CA ASN A 314 -6.23 -7.85 19.53
C ASN A 314 -7.23 -6.75 19.10
N VAL A 315 -8.42 -7.18 18.65
CA VAL A 315 -9.46 -6.27 18.12
C VAL A 315 -9.79 -5.14 19.10
N ASN A 316 -9.94 -5.45 20.39
CA ASN A 316 -10.31 -4.45 21.40
C ASN A 316 -9.18 -3.43 21.63
N GLU A 317 -7.93 -3.89 21.73
CA GLU A 317 -6.76 -3.04 21.93
C GLU A 317 -6.52 -2.09 20.75
N SER A 318 -6.54 -2.63 19.52
CA SER A 318 -6.36 -1.82 18.30
C SER A 318 -7.51 -0.83 18.08
N ASN A 319 -8.76 -1.23 18.34
CA ASN A 319 -9.89 -0.32 18.22
C ASN A 319 -9.85 0.79 19.26
N ARG A 320 -9.53 0.47 20.52
CA ARG A 320 -9.38 1.48 21.57
C ARG A 320 -8.28 2.50 21.21
N LEU A 321 -7.18 2.05 20.61
CA LEU A 321 -6.12 2.94 20.12
C LEU A 321 -6.64 3.89 19.02
N LEU A 322 -7.34 3.34 18.03
CA LEU A 322 -7.89 4.08 16.89
C LEU A 322 -9.01 5.06 17.26
N GLU A 323 -9.89 4.69 18.19
CA GLU A 323 -11.01 5.50 18.69
C GLU A 323 -10.51 6.69 19.53
N MET A 324 -9.46 6.45 20.32
CA MET A 324 -8.91 7.45 21.22
C MET A 324 -8.32 8.65 20.48
N PHE A 325 -7.69 8.47 19.31
CA PHE A 325 -7.04 9.56 18.59
C PHE A 325 -8.00 10.68 18.13
N PRO A 326 -9.10 10.42 17.39
CA PRO A 326 -10.04 11.47 16.98
C PRO A 326 -10.77 12.10 18.17
N VAL A 327 -10.94 11.38 19.28
CA VAL A 327 -11.50 11.93 20.53
C VAL A 327 -10.55 12.94 21.18
N ILE A 328 -9.24 12.63 21.21
CA ILE A 328 -8.25 13.45 21.93
C ILE A 328 -7.68 14.55 21.05
N PHE A 329 -7.43 14.31 19.76
CA PHE A 329 -6.77 15.23 18.85
C PHE A 329 -7.80 15.87 17.90
N SER A 330 -7.99 17.19 18.00
CA SER A 330 -9.03 17.89 17.24
C SER A 330 -8.79 17.89 15.73
N LYS A 331 -7.54 17.70 15.30
CA LYS A 331 -7.12 17.59 13.91
C LYS A 331 -6.08 16.49 13.82
N CYS A 332 -6.48 15.31 13.39
CA CYS A 332 -5.54 14.23 13.19
C CYS A 332 -5.84 13.40 11.96
N SER A 333 -4.80 12.77 11.45
CA SER A 333 -4.88 11.74 10.43
C SER A 333 -4.10 10.52 10.89
N ILE A 334 -4.54 9.34 10.49
CA ILE A 334 -3.76 8.11 10.60
C ILE A 334 -3.51 7.55 9.22
N ILE A 335 -2.29 7.07 9.00
CA ILE A 335 -1.94 6.20 7.87
C ILE A 335 -1.55 4.85 8.46
N SER A 336 -2.34 3.82 8.15
CA SER A 336 -2.06 2.44 8.50
C SER A 336 -1.65 1.66 7.26
N TYR A 337 -0.59 0.87 7.33
CA TYR A 337 -0.23 -0.11 6.30
C TYR A 337 -0.34 -1.50 6.92
N GLU A 338 -1.25 -2.34 6.43
CA GLU A 338 -1.61 -3.59 7.10
C GLU A 338 -1.92 -4.71 6.10
N GLN A 339 -1.80 -5.96 6.56
CA GLN A 339 -2.26 -7.16 5.87
C GLN A 339 -3.79 -7.25 5.84
N VAL A 340 -4.33 -7.83 4.77
CA VAL A 340 -5.75 -8.17 4.59
C VAL A 340 -5.89 -9.52 3.88
N LEU A 341 -7.14 -9.96 3.66
CA LEU A 341 -7.57 -11.16 2.95
C LEU A 341 -7.04 -12.46 3.59
N PRO A 342 -7.29 -12.72 4.89
CA PRO A 342 -6.69 -13.86 5.60
C PRO A 342 -7.27 -15.23 5.18
N ARG A 343 -8.35 -15.26 4.39
CA ARG A 343 -9.18 -16.46 4.19
C ARG A 343 -8.82 -17.27 2.95
N ASP A 344 -8.24 -16.63 1.93
CA ASP A 344 -7.80 -17.37 0.75
C ASP A 344 -6.53 -18.19 1.03
N THR A 345 -6.09 -19.00 0.08
CA THR A 345 -4.92 -19.87 0.26
C THR A 345 -3.63 -19.09 0.57
N PHE A 346 -3.41 -17.93 -0.07
CA PHE A 346 -2.21 -17.12 0.18
C PHE A 346 -2.29 -16.44 1.55
N GLY A 347 -3.46 -15.86 1.88
CA GLY A 347 -3.72 -15.22 3.16
C GLY A 347 -3.59 -16.16 4.35
N ARG A 348 -4.09 -17.40 4.23
CA ARG A 348 -3.94 -18.43 5.28
C ARG A 348 -2.48 -18.82 5.47
N PHE A 349 -1.76 -19.08 4.39
CA PHE A 349 -0.33 -19.38 4.45
C PHE A 349 0.49 -18.24 5.08
N MET A 350 0.14 -16.99 4.77
CA MET A 350 0.70 -15.80 5.42
C MET A 350 0.41 -15.80 6.93
N CYS A 351 -0.83 -16.03 7.35
CA CYS A 351 -1.22 -16.05 8.76
C CYS A 351 -0.54 -17.18 9.54
N GLU A 352 -0.43 -18.36 8.94
CA GLU A 352 0.31 -19.50 9.49
C GLU A 352 1.79 -19.20 9.65
N HIS A 353 2.41 -18.57 8.66
CA HIS A 353 3.80 -18.13 8.75
C HIS A 353 4.00 -17.21 9.96
N PHE A 354 3.19 -16.15 10.08
CA PHE A 354 3.25 -15.20 11.19
C PHE A 354 3.04 -15.88 12.55
N THR A 355 2.13 -16.85 12.62
CA THR A 355 1.92 -17.69 13.81
C THR A 355 3.17 -18.52 14.13
N SER A 356 3.78 -19.16 13.12
CA SER A 356 4.95 -20.02 13.29
C SER A 356 6.20 -19.28 13.79
N VAL A 357 6.36 -18.01 13.42
CA VAL A 357 7.46 -17.15 13.89
C VAL A 357 7.16 -16.47 15.23
N GLY A 358 6.00 -16.76 15.85
CA GLY A 358 5.61 -16.23 17.15
C GLY A 358 5.01 -14.82 17.12
N SER A 359 4.54 -14.36 15.97
CA SER A 359 3.96 -13.02 15.76
C SER A 359 2.62 -13.11 15.01
N PRO A 360 1.59 -13.78 15.57
CA PRO A 360 0.32 -13.97 14.89
C PRO A 360 -0.40 -12.64 14.59
N LEU A 361 -1.17 -12.62 13.49
CA LEU A 361 -2.02 -11.50 13.12
C LEU A 361 -3.37 -11.66 13.85
N LEU A 362 -3.58 -10.90 14.93
CA LEU A 362 -4.67 -11.07 15.89
C LEU A 362 -5.99 -10.40 15.49
N SER A 363 -5.97 -9.32 14.69
CA SER A 363 -7.20 -8.60 14.30
C SER A 363 -7.66 -8.86 12.87
N ILE A 364 -6.85 -9.54 12.06
CA ILE A 364 -7.08 -9.64 10.60
C ILE A 364 -8.39 -10.36 10.25
N ASP A 365 -8.85 -11.32 11.06
CA ASP A 365 -10.11 -12.04 10.80
C ASP A 365 -11.37 -11.17 10.98
N GLN A 366 -11.28 -10.16 11.85
CA GLN A 366 -12.36 -9.21 12.12
C GLN A 366 -12.45 -8.12 11.05
N TYR A 367 -11.31 -7.78 10.45
CA TYR A 367 -11.19 -6.77 9.39
C TYR A 367 -10.52 -7.39 8.15
N PRO A 368 -11.18 -8.36 7.50
CA PRO A 368 -10.56 -9.19 6.47
C PRO A 368 -10.31 -8.47 5.15
N ASP A 369 -10.89 -7.30 4.91
CA ASP A 369 -10.81 -6.61 3.62
C ASP A 369 -10.91 -5.08 3.74
N ALA A 370 -10.72 -4.39 2.62
CA ALA A 370 -10.76 -2.94 2.55
C ALA A 370 -12.11 -2.34 2.99
N SER A 371 -13.24 -3.01 2.74
CA SER A 371 -14.55 -2.52 3.16
C SER A 371 -14.67 -2.56 4.67
N SER A 372 -14.27 -3.68 5.28
CA SER A 372 -14.29 -3.83 6.74
C SER A 372 -13.36 -2.84 7.46
N GLU A 373 -12.23 -2.46 6.86
CA GLU A 373 -11.35 -1.41 7.37
C GLU A 373 -11.96 0.01 7.25
N ILE A 374 -12.69 0.29 6.16
CA ILE A 374 -13.46 1.54 6.02
C ILE A 374 -14.53 1.61 7.11
N ASP A 375 -15.32 0.56 7.26
CA ASP A 375 -16.40 0.47 8.26
C ASP A 375 -15.85 0.58 9.68
N ARG A 376 -14.69 -0.06 9.93
CA ARG A 376 -13.96 0.04 11.18
C ARG A 376 -13.66 1.49 11.53
N LEU A 377 -12.93 2.23 10.69
CA LEU A 377 -12.54 3.60 11.03
C LEU A 377 -13.74 4.54 11.12
N ASN A 378 -14.74 4.39 10.24
CA ASN A 378 -15.99 5.15 10.33
C ASN A 378 -16.69 4.93 11.69
N SER A 379 -16.77 3.68 12.15
CA SER A 379 -17.39 3.35 13.44
C SER A 379 -16.62 3.90 14.65
N LEU A 380 -15.31 4.15 14.51
CA LEU A 380 -14.44 4.65 15.56
C LEU A 380 -14.26 6.18 15.52
N GLY A 381 -15.13 6.90 14.80
CA GLY A 381 -15.18 8.37 14.82
C GLY A 381 -14.25 9.08 13.82
N TRP A 382 -13.74 8.37 12.82
CA TRP A 382 -13.01 8.99 11.71
C TRP A 382 -13.99 9.44 10.61
N GLU A 383 -13.99 10.74 10.30
CA GLU A 383 -14.96 11.33 9.36
C GLU A 383 -14.62 11.10 7.89
N ASN A 384 -13.33 10.96 7.57
CA ASN A 384 -12.84 10.88 6.19
C ASN A 384 -11.92 9.66 6.07
N VAL A 385 -12.41 8.60 5.44
CA VAL A 385 -11.67 7.33 5.32
C VAL A 385 -11.47 6.94 3.86
N THR A 386 -10.30 6.41 3.54
CA THR A 386 -10.01 5.78 2.24
C THR A 386 -9.03 4.62 2.42
N VAL A 387 -9.07 3.67 1.49
CA VAL A 387 -8.15 2.54 1.45
C VAL A 387 -7.53 2.44 0.07
N TYR A 388 -6.23 2.15 0.01
CA TYR A 388 -5.49 1.91 -1.22
C TYR A 388 -4.86 0.51 -1.16
N SER A 389 -5.07 -0.33 -2.17
CA SER A 389 -4.28 -1.56 -2.32
C SER A 389 -2.85 -1.21 -2.75
N LEU A 390 -1.88 -2.08 -2.44
CA LEU A 390 -0.53 -1.89 -2.97
C LEU A 390 -0.50 -1.98 -4.50
N SER A 391 -1.35 -2.80 -5.10
CA SER A 391 -1.52 -2.86 -6.56
C SER A 391 -1.89 -1.50 -7.13
N TRP A 392 -2.82 -0.78 -6.48
CA TRP A 392 -3.18 0.58 -6.88
C TRP A 392 -2.00 1.54 -6.78
N ILE A 393 -1.27 1.54 -5.66
CA ILE A 393 -0.12 2.44 -5.47
C ILE A 393 0.97 2.15 -6.50
N TYR A 394 1.31 0.87 -6.71
CA TYR A 394 2.35 0.47 -7.65
C TYR A 394 1.97 0.82 -9.10
N TYR A 395 0.76 0.46 -9.53
CA TYR A 395 0.38 0.60 -10.95
C TYR A 395 -0.21 1.96 -11.33
N SER A 396 -0.92 2.63 -10.41
CA SER A 396 -1.59 3.91 -10.68
C SER A 396 -0.77 5.12 -10.24
N SER A 397 0.08 4.99 -9.22
CA SER A 397 0.78 6.15 -8.63
C SER A 397 2.25 6.25 -9.01
N LEU A 398 2.95 5.13 -9.22
CA LEU A 398 4.33 5.17 -9.71
C LEU A 398 4.38 5.42 -11.21
N SER A 399 5.33 6.23 -11.66
CA SER A 399 5.57 6.41 -13.08
C SER A 399 6.17 5.14 -13.70
N GLU A 400 5.91 4.90 -14.98
CA GLU A 400 6.50 3.81 -15.75
C GLU A 400 8.04 3.80 -15.65
N GLN A 401 8.65 4.99 -15.63
CA GLN A 401 10.10 5.16 -15.45
C GLN A 401 10.60 4.64 -14.09
N GLU A 402 9.85 4.89 -13.01
CA GLU A 402 10.24 4.44 -11.68
C GLU A 402 10.02 2.94 -11.52
N ARG A 403 8.93 2.38 -12.07
CA ARG A 403 8.73 0.92 -12.12
C ARG A 403 9.84 0.23 -12.90
N LYS A 404 10.20 0.78 -14.08
CA LYS A 404 11.32 0.29 -14.88
C LYS A 404 12.64 0.33 -14.10
N ARG A 405 12.93 1.43 -13.41
CA ARG A 405 14.12 1.57 -12.55
C ARG A 405 14.14 0.54 -11.42
N ILE A 406 12.99 0.21 -10.83
CA ILE A 406 12.87 -0.82 -9.78
C ILE A 406 13.12 -2.21 -10.36
N ALA A 407 12.50 -2.54 -11.50
CA ALA A 407 12.67 -3.81 -12.21
C ALA A 407 14.09 -4.06 -12.73
N GLU A 408 14.95 -3.03 -12.71
CA GLU A 408 16.37 -3.11 -13.05
C GLU A 408 17.29 -3.36 -11.84
N LEU A 409 16.79 -3.22 -10.61
CA LEU A 409 17.61 -3.39 -9.41
C LEU A 409 18.00 -4.86 -9.18
N GLU A 410 17.05 -5.76 -9.38
CA GLU A 410 17.21 -7.20 -9.13
C GLU A 410 16.43 -7.99 -10.18
N GLU A 411 16.91 -9.21 -10.45
CA GLU A 411 16.22 -10.15 -11.33
C GLU A 411 14.90 -10.57 -10.67
N PHE A 412 13.78 -10.43 -11.38
CA PHE A 412 12.44 -10.74 -10.86
C PHE A 412 11.56 -11.39 -11.91
N ASP A 413 11.00 -12.56 -11.61
CA ASP A 413 10.13 -13.33 -12.53
C ASP A 413 8.90 -13.95 -11.84
N GLU A 414 8.60 -13.53 -10.61
CA GLU A 414 7.55 -14.08 -9.74
C GLU A 414 6.33 -13.15 -9.69
N TYR A 415 5.93 -12.66 -10.85
CA TYR A 415 4.86 -11.66 -10.97
C TYR A 415 3.53 -12.15 -10.41
N GLU A 416 3.20 -13.44 -10.49
CA GLU A 416 1.98 -13.98 -9.88
C GLU A 416 1.99 -13.77 -8.36
N MET A 417 3.14 -14.04 -7.74
CA MET A 417 3.30 -13.86 -6.29
C MET A 417 3.25 -12.38 -5.95
N TRP A 418 3.87 -11.52 -6.76
CA TRP A 418 3.81 -10.06 -6.59
C TRP A 418 2.38 -9.55 -6.56
N HIS A 419 1.54 -9.96 -7.51
CA HIS A 419 0.13 -9.53 -7.55
C HIS A 419 -0.63 -9.99 -6.30
N LEU A 420 -0.49 -11.27 -5.91
CA LEU A 420 -1.10 -11.77 -4.68
C LEU A 420 -0.63 -10.99 -3.46
N LYS A 421 0.67 -10.76 -3.32
CA LYS A 421 1.23 -9.98 -2.21
C LYS A 421 0.71 -8.55 -2.22
N CYS A 422 0.61 -7.90 -3.37
CA CYS A 422 0.07 -6.54 -3.45
C CYS A 422 -1.43 -6.46 -3.11
N SER A 423 -2.20 -7.52 -3.36
CA SER A 423 -3.61 -7.59 -2.99
C SER A 423 -3.85 -7.88 -1.50
N HIS A 424 -2.90 -8.54 -0.84
CA HIS A 424 -2.97 -8.89 0.59
C HIS A 424 -2.47 -7.79 1.52
N TYR A 425 -2.18 -6.61 1.00
CA TYR A 425 -1.73 -5.47 1.78
C TYR A 425 -2.42 -4.19 1.32
N VAL A 426 -2.83 -3.38 2.29
CA VAL A 426 -3.54 -2.12 2.07
C VAL A 426 -2.92 -0.98 2.87
N ILE A 427 -3.09 0.23 2.34
CA ILE A 427 -2.86 1.47 3.06
C ILE A 427 -4.23 2.06 3.41
N VAL A 428 -4.58 2.03 4.69
CA VAL A 428 -5.80 2.62 5.25
C VAL A 428 -5.47 4.03 5.72
N VAL A 429 -6.28 5.01 5.34
CA VAL A 429 -6.12 6.39 5.79
C VAL A 429 -7.42 6.88 6.41
N GLY A 430 -7.35 7.30 7.67
CA GLY A 430 -8.41 8.00 8.38
C GLY A 430 -8.03 9.44 8.65
N SER A 431 -8.97 10.36 8.58
CA SER A 431 -8.75 11.75 8.97
C SER A 431 -9.99 12.42 9.57
N THR A 432 -9.79 13.25 10.59
CA THR A 432 -10.80 14.18 11.10
C THR A 432 -10.86 15.48 10.27
N VAL A 433 -10.04 15.61 9.23
CA VAL A 433 -10.00 16.79 8.35
C VAL A 433 -10.05 16.40 6.87
N SER A 434 -11.04 16.91 6.15
CA SER A 434 -11.27 16.57 4.73
C SER A 434 -10.15 17.02 3.78
N PHE A 435 -9.46 18.13 4.10
CA PHE A 435 -8.40 18.67 3.24
C PHE A 435 -7.23 17.69 3.02
N PHE A 436 -6.85 16.93 4.04
CA PHE A 436 -5.77 15.95 3.93
C PHE A 436 -6.13 14.84 2.95
N LEU A 437 -7.36 14.34 3.04
CA LEU A 437 -7.85 13.29 2.16
C LEU A 437 -7.97 13.79 0.71
N HIS A 438 -8.49 15.00 0.49
CA HIS A 438 -8.54 15.61 -0.84
C HIS A 438 -7.13 15.72 -1.45
N LYS A 439 -6.13 16.10 -0.65
CA LYS A 439 -4.75 16.17 -1.12
C LYS A 439 -4.20 14.79 -1.48
N LEU A 440 -4.46 13.77 -0.69
CA LEU A 440 -4.06 12.38 -1.00
C LEU A 440 -4.70 11.90 -2.30
N LYS A 441 -6.01 12.07 -2.46
CA LYS A 441 -6.74 11.72 -3.70
C LYS A 441 -6.20 12.46 -4.92
N SER A 442 -5.79 13.72 -4.77
CA SER A 442 -5.15 14.47 -5.87
C SER A 442 -3.77 13.95 -6.27
N VAL A 443 -3.07 13.23 -5.38
CA VAL A 443 -1.71 12.71 -5.60
C VAL A 443 -1.75 11.25 -6.06
N PHE A 444 -2.57 10.42 -5.43
CA PHE A 444 -2.64 8.98 -5.64
C PHE A 444 -3.86 8.54 -6.46
N GLY A 445 -4.70 9.48 -6.89
CA GLY A 445 -6.00 9.21 -7.50
C GLY A 445 -7.07 8.87 -6.47
N GLU A 446 -8.33 8.87 -6.91
CA GLU A 446 -9.38 8.17 -6.18
C GLU A 446 -9.19 6.67 -6.41
N PRO A 447 -9.02 5.87 -5.35
CA PRO A 447 -8.98 4.43 -5.52
C PRO A 447 -10.30 4.01 -6.18
N SER A 448 -10.21 3.14 -7.20
CA SER A 448 -11.39 2.42 -7.67
C SER A 448 -12.07 1.83 -6.44
N CYS A 449 -13.40 1.96 -6.36
CA CYS A 449 -14.18 1.24 -5.37
C CYS A 449 -13.71 -0.22 -5.42
N MET A 450 -12.99 -0.66 -4.38
CA MET A 450 -12.81 -2.09 -4.15
C MET A 450 -14.21 -2.68 -4.23
N PRO A 451 -14.44 -3.71 -5.05
CA PRO A 451 -15.79 -4.09 -5.42
C PRO A 451 -16.63 -4.21 -4.16
N ALA A 452 -17.62 -3.33 -4.04
CA ALA A 452 -18.76 -3.56 -3.16
C ALA A 452 -19.21 -4.97 -3.48
N GLU A 453 -19.30 -5.84 -2.46
CA GLU A 453 -19.68 -7.25 -2.52
C GLU A 453 -19.85 -7.75 -3.95
N VAL A 454 -18.88 -8.54 -4.46
CA VAL A 454 -18.95 -9.27 -5.74
C VAL A 454 -20.41 -9.41 -6.13
N GLY A 455 -20.85 -8.59 -7.11
CA GLY A 455 -22.27 -8.42 -7.37
C GLY A 455 -22.95 -9.78 -7.44
N GLN A 456 -24.23 -9.84 -7.07
CA GLN A 456 -25.12 -11.01 -7.21
C GLN A 456 -25.25 -11.50 -8.66
N GLY A 457 -24.15 -11.64 -9.40
CA GLY A 457 -24.07 -12.37 -10.63
C GLY A 457 -24.41 -13.83 -10.35
N PHE A 458 -25.03 -14.45 -11.35
CA PHE A 458 -25.33 -15.87 -11.35
C PHE A 458 -24.06 -16.66 -10.97
N ARG A 459 -24.08 -17.28 -9.79
CA ARG A 459 -23.06 -18.24 -9.35
C ARG A 459 -23.64 -19.63 -9.54
N MET A 460 -23.04 -20.41 -10.41
CA MET A 460 -23.37 -21.83 -10.48
C MET A 460 -22.42 -22.58 -9.53
N GLN A 461 -23.00 -23.44 -8.70
CA GLN A 461 -22.23 -24.27 -7.77
C GLN A 461 -21.69 -25.50 -8.50
N VAL A 462 -20.39 -25.75 -8.38
CA VAL A 462 -19.73 -26.96 -8.89
C VAL A 462 -19.06 -27.70 -7.75
N LYS A 463 -19.11 -29.04 -7.80
CA LYS A 463 -18.46 -29.89 -6.79
C LYS A 463 -17.00 -30.12 -7.17
N ALA A 464 -16.12 -29.83 -6.23
CA ALA A 464 -14.69 -30.12 -6.34
C ALA A 464 -14.28 -31.16 -5.30
N HIS A 465 -13.45 -32.12 -5.72
CA HIS A 465 -12.90 -33.17 -4.85
C HIS A 465 -11.41 -33.38 -5.11
N VAL A 466 -10.70 -33.93 -4.13
CA VAL A 466 -9.30 -34.35 -4.29
C VAL A 466 -9.29 -35.66 -5.05
N ALA A 467 -8.78 -35.62 -6.28
CA ALA A 467 -8.60 -36.81 -7.09
C ALA A 467 -7.38 -37.62 -6.64
N TYR A 468 -6.30 -36.93 -6.24
CA TYR A 468 -5.06 -37.56 -5.80
C TYR A 468 -4.33 -36.72 -4.75
N VAL A 469 -3.63 -37.37 -3.82
CA VAL A 469 -2.73 -36.75 -2.84
C VAL A 469 -1.30 -37.19 -3.12
N ALA A 470 -0.40 -36.22 -3.32
CA ALA A 470 1.01 -36.49 -3.58
C ALA A 470 1.67 -37.27 -2.44
N LYS A 471 2.25 -38.43 -2.75
CA LYS A 471 3.15 -39.17 -1.87
C LYS A 471 4.54 -38.51 -1.92
N GLN A 472 5.39 -38.81 -0.93
CA GLN A 472 6.71 -38.17 -0.84
C GLN A 472 7.62 -38.45 -2.05
N ALA A 473 7.51 -39.63 -2.65
CA ALA A 473 8.25 -40.00 -3.86
C ALA A 473 7.64 -39.40 -5.14
N ASP A 474 6.42 -38.86 -5.08
CA ASP A 474 5.74 -38.33 -6.23
C ASP A 474 6.28 -36.94 -6.54
N GLU A 475 6.88 -36.82 -7.71
CA GLU A 475 7.34 -35.54 -8.21
C GLU A 475 6.17 -34.81 -8.88
N ILE A 476 4.97 -34.71 -8.29
CA ILE A 476 3.83 -33.97 -8.88
C ILE A 476 3.68 -32.55 -8.33
N LYS A 477 4.37 -32.25 -7.23
CA LYS A 477 4.37 -30.96 -6.54
C LYS A 477 5.23 -29.98 -7.31
N ARG A 478 4.66 -29.35 -8.34
CA ARG A 478 5.39 -28.49 -9.29
C ARG A 478 4.60 -27.24 -9.68
N VAL A 479 5.33 -26.23 -10.10
CA VAL A 479 4.82 -25.01 -10.74
C VAL A 479 5.39 -24.87 -12.15
N GLY A 480 4.62 -24.27 -13.05
CA GLY A 480 5.05 -24.03 -14.43
C GLY A 480 5.28 -25.30 -15.24
N LEU A 481 4.65 -26.41 -14.83
CA LEU A 481 4.58 -27.66 -15.59
C LEU A 481 3.59 -27.55 -16.76
N ARG A 482 3.53 -28.61 -17.56
CA ARG A 482 2.44 -28.87 -18.49
C ARG A 482 1.85 -30.25 -18.28
N CYS A 483 0.54 -30.37 -18.46
CA CYS A 483 -0.16 -31.64 -18.48
C CYS A 483 -1.05 -31.79 -19.71
N ILE A 484 -1.10 -33.01 -20.24
CA ILE A 484 -1.94 -33.37 -21.39
C ILE A 484 -2.72 -34.66 -21.13
N PRO A 485 -3.92 -34.81 -21.70
CA PRO A 485 -4.65 -36.07 -21.67
C PRO A 485 -3.95 -37.10 -22.58
N MET A 486 -4.03 -38.37 -22.20
CA MET A 486 -3.59 -39.51 -23.00
C MET A 486 -4.59 -40.65 -22.83
N GLY A 487 -5.60 -40.69 -23.71
CA GLY A 487 -6.83 -41.43 -23.46
C GLY A 487 -7.47 -40.95 -22.16
N GLU A 488 -7.64 -41.85 -21.19
CA GLU A 488 -8.18 -41.51 -19.87
C GLU A 488 -7.11 -41.17 -18.81
N ASN A 489 -5.83 -41.16 -19.19
CA ASN A 489 -4.71 -40.90 -18.29
C ASN A 489 -4.16 -39.49 -18.50
N VAL A 490 -3.30 -39.03 -17.60
CA VAL A 490 -2.67 -37.70 -17.69
C VAL A 490 -1.16 -37.82 -17.62
N ILE A 491 -0.48 -37.11 -18.52
CA ILE A 491 0.98 -36.97 -18.51
C ILE A 491 1.33 -35.60 -17.94
N LEU A 492 2.33 -35.52 -17.08
CA LEU A 492 2.87 -34.29 -16.52
C LEU A 492 4.36 -34.18 -16.89
N ILE A 493 4.77 -33.04 -17.42
CA ILE A 493 6.16 -32.83 -17.86
C ILE A 493 6.70 -31.47 -17.41
N GLY A 494 7.97 -31.50 -16.98
CA GLY A 494 8.76 -30.38 -16.52
C GLY A 494 8.22 -29.67 -15.29
N GLY A 495 8.54 -28.38 -15.19
CA GLY A 495 8.23 -27.53 -14.04
C GLY A 495 9.35 -27.48 -12.99
N TRP A 496 9.16 -26.60 -12.01
CA TRP A 496 10.00 -26.49 -10.82
C TRP A 496 9.22 -26.99 -9.61
N GLY A 497 9.83 -27.80 -8.76
CA GLY A 497 9.10 -28.43 -7.67
C GLY A 497 9.96 -29.26 -6.74
N ALA A 498 9.31 -29.95 -5.83
CA ALA A 498 9.97 -30.86 -4.89
C ALA A 498 10.32 -32.18 -5.58
N SER A 499 11.61 -32.51 -5.61
CA SER A 499 12.09 -33.83 -6.02
C SER A 499 11.73 -34.91 -4.99
N ALA A 500 11.90 -36.19 -5.35
CA ALA A 500 11.72 -37.31 -4.42
C ALA A 500 12.59 -37.21 -3.14
N SER A 501 13.69 -36.46 -3.20
CA SER A 501 14.56 -36.17 -2.05
C SER A 501 14.09 -34.99 -1.18
N GLY A 502 12.98 -34.34 -1.53
CA GLY A 502 12.45 -33.13 -0.88
C GLY A 502 13.14 -31.83 -1.31
N LYS A 503 14.25 -31.88 -2.07
CA LYS A 503 14.92 -30.67 -2.58
C LYS A 503 14.12 -30.04 -3.73
N HIS A 504 13.97 -28.73 -3.69
CA HIS A 504 13.34 -27.98 -4.77
C HIS A 504 14.31 -27.77 -5.94
N LYS A 505 13.91 -28.19 -7.14
CA LYS A 505 14.69 -28.03 -8.39
C LYS A 505 13.77 -28.04 -9.61
N ARG A 506 14.31 -27.73 -10.79
CA ARG A 506 13.65 -28.13 -12.04
C ARG A 506 13.65 -29.65 -12.14
N LEU A 507 12.51 -30.21 -12.51
CA LEU A 507 12.30 -31.66 -12.49
C LEU A 507 12.35 -32.20 -13.92
N ALA A 508 13.26 -33.13 -14.14
CA ALA A 508 13.47 -33.82 -15.41
C ALA A 508 12.56 -35.06 -15.57
N SER A 509 11.85 -35.45 -14.52
CA SER A 509 10.96 -36.61 -14.60
C SER A 509 9.66 -36.25 -15.32
N VAL A 510 9.18 -37.19 -16.12
CA VAL A 510 7.82 -37.17 -16.68
C VAL A 510 6.96 -38.11 -15.83
N CYS A 511 5.84 -37.61 -15.34
CA CYS A 511 4.91 -38.40 -14.53
C CYS A 511 3.74 -38.84 -15.41
N TYR A 512 3.38 -40.11 -15.29
CA TYR A 512 2.17 -40.69 -15.87
C TYR A 512 1.21 -41.01 -14.73
N TRP A 513 0.04 -40.37 -14.75
CA TRP A 513 -1.01 -40.58 -13.77
C TRP A 513 -2.15 -41.40 -14.38
N ASN A 514 -2.35 -42.59 -13.84
CA ASN A 514 -3.52 -43.41 -14.13
C ASN A 514 -4.69 -42.94 -13.27
N VAL A 515 -5.65 -42.28 -13.91
CA VAL A 515 -6.80 -41.65 -13.25
C VAL A 515 -7.74 -42.70 -12.64
N ARG A 516 -7.89 -43.88 -13.26
CA ARG A 516 -8.78 -44.94 -12.76
C ARG A 516 -8.21 -45.67 -11.56
N GLU A 517 -6.91 -45.96 -11.61
CA GLU A 517 -6.21 -46.73 -10.57
C GLU A 517 -5.70 -45.84 -9.43
N ASP A 518 -5.72 -44.53 -9.63
CA ASP A 518 -5.15 -43.53 -8.73
C ASP A 518 -3.65 -43.75 -8.44
N VAL A 519 -2.91 -44.05 -9.51
CA VAL A 519 -1.47 -44.36 -9.45
C VAL A 519 -0.70 -43.36 -10.28
N VAL A 520 0.24 -42.65 -9.63
CA VAL A 520 1.27 -41.87 -10.31
C VAL A 520 2.53 -42.72 -10.43
N SER A 521 3.09 -42.78 -11.64
CA SER A 521 4.37 -43.44 -11.93
C SER A 521 5.30 -42.50 -12.68
N ILE A 522 6.59 -42.54 -12.37
CA ILE A 522 7.61 -41.85 -13.17
C ILE A 522 7.87 -42.69 -14.41
N VAL A 523 7.78 -42.06 -15.57
CA VAL A 523 8.04 -42.71 -16.85
C VAL A 523 9.54 -42.93 -17.03
N THR A 524 9.93 -44.14 -17.41
CA THR A 524 11.31 -44.49 -17.74
C THR A 524 11.68 -43.95 -19.12
N ASN A 525 12.57 -42.96 -19.15
CA ASN A 525 13.15 -42.40 -20.38
C ASN A 525 14.07 -43.44 -21.02
N PHE A 526 13.83 -43.81 -22.29
CA PHE A 526 14.67 -44.83 -22.96
C PHE A 526 15.69 -44.28 -23.96
N ASP A 527 15.51 -43.09 -24.52
CA ASP A 527 16.43 -42.65 -25.55
C ASP A 527 16.39 -41.12 -25.67
N GLN A 528 17.47 -40.46 -25.22
CA GLN A 528 17.72 -39.06 -25.52
C GLN A 528 18.71 -39.02 -26.67
N SER A 529 18.23 -38.73 -27.88
CA SER A 529 19.05 -38.72 -29.11
C SER A 529 20.24 -37.75 -29.06
N ASP A 530 20.29 -36.84 -28.08
CA ASP A 530 21.27 -35.74 -27.97
C ASP A 530 21.76 -35.47 -26.52
N GLY A 531 21.49 -36.36 -25.56
CA GLY A 531 21.91 -36.20 -24.15
C GLY A 531 21.35 -35.00 -23.39
N ARG A 532 20.44 -34.23 -24.00
CA ARG A 532 19.67 -33.13 -23.40
C ARG A 532 18.29 -33.63 -22.96
N ASP A 533 17.84 -33.19 -21.79
CA ASP A 533 16.54 -33.56 -21.25
C ASP A 533 15.47 -32.50 -21.55
N PRO A 534 14.43 -32.80 -22.37
CA PRO A 534 13.37 -31.83 -22.66
C PRO A 534 12.44 -31.57 -21.48
N ALA A 535 12.48 -32.35 -20.40
CA ALA A 535 11.66 -32.10 -19.22
C ALA A 535 12.30 -31.09 -18.25
N GLU A 536 13.61 -30.85 -18.24
CA GLU A 536 14.26 -29.95 -17.27
C GLU A 536 14.05 -28.44 -17.56
N ARG A 537 12.79 -28.02 -17.72
CA ARG A 537 12.37 -26.67 -18.10
C ARG A 537 11.02 -26.33 -17.47
N MET A 538 10.68 -25.05 -17.47
CA MET A 538 9.36 -24.57 -17.02
C MET A 538 8.73 -23.60 -18.01
N PHE A 539 7.41 -23.47 -17.96
CA PHE A 539 6.59 -22.62 -18.83
C PHE A 539 6.81 -22.86 -20.34
N HIS A 540 7.06 -24.12 -20.70
CA HIS A 540 7.07 -24.60 -22.07
C HIS A 540 5.64 -24.86 -22.56
N SER A 541 5.47 -25.18 -23.85
CA SER A 541 4.23 -25.77 -24.36
C SER A 541 4.39 -27.27 -24.54
N VAL A 542 3.28 -27.98 -24.33
CA VAL A 542 3.12 -29.40 -24.66
C VAL A 542 1.82 -29.51 -25.41
N THR A 543 1.88 -30.03 -26.63
CA THR A 543 0.72 -30.12 -27.51
C THR A 543 0.55 -31.56 -27.95
N ALA A 544 -0.55 -32.21 -27.56
CA ALA A 544 -0.91 -33.52 -28.09
C ALA A 544 -1.19 -33.39 -29.61
N VAL A 545 -0.67 -34.32 -30.41
CA VAL A 545 -0.78 -34.27 -31.88
C VAL A 545 -1.41 -35.51 -32.49
N GLU A 546 -1.05 -36.69 -31.99
CA GLU A 546 -1.63 -37.99 -32.37
C GLU A 546 -1.77 -38.83 -31.09
N ASP A 547 -2.51 -39.93 -31.14
CA ASP A 547 -2.63 -40.85 -30.01
C ASP A 547 -1.24 -41.36 -29.59
N GLY A 548 -0.88 -41.16 -28.33
CA GLY A 548 0.45 -41.51 -27.83
C GLY A 548 1.55 -40.48 -28.08
N GLN A 549 1.31 -39.46 -28.93
CA GLN A 549 2.34 -38.51 -29.36
C GLN A 549 2.05 -37.06 -28.96
N PHE A 550 3.10 -36.34 -28.59
CA PHE A 550 3.02 -34.92 -28.25
C PHE A 550 4.30 -34.17 -28.59
N VAL A 551 4.16 -32.87 -28.83
CA VAL A 551 5.28 -31.97 -29.13
C VAL A 551 5.58 -31.09 -27.92
N VAL A 552 6.85 -31.01 -27.54
CA VAL A 552 7.37 -30.07 -26.54
C VAL A 552 8.11 -28.94 -27.25
N PHE A 553 7.76 -27.69 -26.94
CA PHE A 553 8.45 -26.52 -27.51
C PHE A 553 8.71 -25.42 -26.49
N GLY A 554 9.88 -24.81 -26.60
CA GLY A 554 10.28 -23.63 -25.84
C GLY A 554 10.39 -23.90 -24.34
N GLY A 555 10.02 -22.92 -23.52
CA GLY A 555 10.22 -22.93 -22.07
C GLY A 555 11.53 -22.26 -21.67
N ARG A 556 11.89 -22.39 -20.40
CA ARG A 556 13.09 -21.78 -19.85
C ARG A 556 13.73 -22.62 -18.77
N THR A 557 15.03 -22.41 -18.58
CA THR A 557 15.74 -22.87 -17.38
C THR A 557 15.76 -21.76 -16.33
N ASN A 558 16.10 -20.54 -16.70
CA ASN A 558 15.95 -19.33 -15.88
C ASN A 558 15.34 -18.21 -16.74
N PRO A 559 14.89 -17.07 -16.16
CA PRO A 559 14.20 -16.01 -16.91
C PRO A 559 14.93 -15.52 -18.16
N TYR A 560 16.25 -15.55 -18.14
CA TYR A 560 17.16 -15.04 -19.17
C TYR A 560 17.67 -16.11 -20.14
N ASN A 561 17.28 -17.36 -19.93
CA ASN A 561 17.64 -18.48 -20.78
C ASN A 561 16.36 -19.16 -21.33
N PRO A 562 15.61 -18.45 -22.19
CA PRO A 562 14.52 -19.07 -22.94
C PRO A 562 15.09 -20.09 -23.92
N MET A 563 14.27 -21.10 -24.25
CA MET A 563 14.65 -22.21 -25.11
C MET A 563 13.89 -22.15 -26.43
N MET A 564 14.45 -22.74 -27.50
CA MET A 564 13.88 -22.76 -28.86
C MET A 564 13.80 -24.16 -29.49
N ASP A 565 14.23 -25.18 -28.76
CA ASP A 565 14.23 -26.56 -29.21
C ASP A 565 12.80 -27.14 -29.27
N SER A 566 12.58 -28.00 -30.26
CA SER A 566 11.31 -28.69 -30.52
C SER A 566 11.54 -30.20 -30.41
N TRP A 567 10.72 -30.89 -29.63
CA TRP A 567 10.85 -32.34 -29.42
C TRP A 567 9.54 -33.03 -29.75
N LEU A 568 9.62 -34.14 -30.49
CA LEU A 568 8.53 -35.09 -30.64
C LEU A 568 8.69 -36.18 -29.60
N CYS A 569 7.66 -36.38 -28.80
CA CYS A 569 7.63 -37.34 -27.73
C CYS A 569 6.54 -38.38 -27.98
N GLU A 570 6.84 -39.64 -27.70
CA GLU A 570 5.94 -40.76 -27.93
C GLU A 570 5.93 -41.68 -26.70
N ILE A 571 4.74 -41.97 -26.17
CA ILE A 571 4.55 -42.99 -25.14
C ILE A 571 4.21 -44.31 -25.80
N THR A 572 5.08 -45.30 -25.58
CA THR A 572 4.87 -46.66 -26.05
C THR A 572 3.86 -47.42 -25.17
N GLU A 573 3.33 -48.53 -25.67
CA GLU A 573 2.41 -49.43 -24.95
C GLU A 573 2.94 -49.92 -23.59
N THR A 574 4.28 -49.99 -23.44
CA THR A 574 4.95 -50.40 -22.19
C THR A 574 5.13 -49.28 -21.16
N LYS A 575 4.50 -48.11 -21.37
CA LYS A 575 4.73 -46.87 -20.60
C LYS A 575 6.19 -46.39 -20.63
N MET A 576 6.89 -46.63 -21.73
CA MET A 576 8.22 -46.05 -21.98
C MET A 576 8.06 -44.77 -22.82
N LEU A 577 8.83 -43.74 -22.50
CA LEU A 577 8.82 -42.46 -23.22
C LEU A 577 10.04 -42.34 -24.13
N LYS A 578 9.76 -42.18 -25.42
CA LYS A 578 10.75 -41.85 -26.45
C LYS A 578 10.69 -40.34 -26.69
N MET A 579 11.86 -39.69 -26.72
CA MET A 579 11.98 -38.24 -26.94
C MET A 579 12.96 -37.97 -28.07
N GLU A 580 12.47 -37.45 -29.18
CA GLU A 580 13.26 -37.17 -30.37
C GLU A 580 13.34 -35.66 -30.62
N LEU A 581 14.57 -35.14 -30.72
CA LEU A 581 14.80 -33.74 -31.09
C LEU A 581 14.51 -33.56 -32.59
N LEU A 582 13.60 -32.63 -32.91
CA LEU A 582 13.30 -32.27 -34.30
C LEU A 582 14.46 -31.47 -34.89
N LYS A 583 15.06 -31.97 -35.98
CA LYS A 583 16.23 -31.39 -36.65
C LYS A 583 15.81 -30.38 -37.71
N ILE A 584 15.35 -29.22 -37.24
CA ILE A 584 14.84 -28.15 -38.11
C ILE A 584 16.02 -27.28 -38.59
N GLU A 585 16.29 -27.28 -39.89
CA GLU A 585 17.37 -26.48 -40.48
C GLU A 585 16.96 -25.02 -40.73
N GLN A 586 17.72 -24.08 -40.16
CA GLN A 586 17.56 -22.66 -40.43
C GLN A 586 18.29 -22.27 -41.72
N SER A 587 17.61 -21.56 -42.62
CA SER A 587 18.21 -21.02 -43.84
C SER A 587 17.70 -19.61 -44.14
N LYS A 588 18.25 -18.94 -45.16
CA LYS A 588 17.73 -17.63 -45.60
C LYS A 588 16.22 -17.64 -45.92
N PHE A 589 15.68 -18.79 -46.33
CA PHE A 589 14.27 -18.96 -46.71
C PHE A 589 13.43 -19.69 -45.66
N ARG A 590 14.07 -20.37 -44.69
CA ARG A 590 13.41 -21.08 -43.58
C ARG A 590 13.79 -20.45 -42.25
N GLN A 591 12.89 -19.63 -41.73
CA GLN A 591 13.02 -19.04 -40.40
C GLN A 591 12.40 -19.96 -39.34
N ILE A 592 12.88 -19.83 -38.11
CA ILE A 592 12.39 -20.56 -36.95
C ILE A 592 11.94 -19.56 -35.87
N PRO A 593 10.98 -19.94 -35.01
CA PRO A 593 10.57 -19.09 -33.90
C PRO A 593 11.74 -18.80 -32.96
N ARG A 594 11.77 -17.58 -32.44
CA ARG A 594 12.70 -17.21 -31.37
C ARG A 594 12.50 -18.06 -30.13
N ALA A 595 13.57 -18.22 -29.35
CA ALA A 595 13.52 -18.81 -28.02
C ALA A 595 12.51 -18.09 -27.13
N ARG A 596 11.62 -18.85 -26.49
CA ARG A 596 10.50 -18.29 -25.72
C ARG A 596 9.97 -19.19 -24.62
N TYR A 597 9.26 -18.59 -23.67
CA TYR A 597 8.46 -19.28 -22.65
C TYR A 597 7.16 -18.52 -22.39
N ARG A 598 6.19 -19.13 -21.69
CA ARG A 598 4.85 -18.53 -21.44
C ARG A 598 4.10 -18.14 -22.72
N HIS A 599 4.43 -18.73 -23.86
CA HIS A 599 3.63 -18.67 -25.09
C HIS A 599 2.41 -19.60 -24.98
N ALA A 600 1.40 -19.37 -25.80
CA ALA A 600 0.31 -20.31 -25.97
C ALA A 600 0.57 -21.25 -27.16
N ALA A 601 0.02 -22.46 -27.08
CA ALA A 601 0.10 -23.45 -28.14
C ALA A 601 -1.16 -24.33 -28.17
N CYS A 602 -1.55 -24.78 -29.36
CA CYS A 602 -2.63 -25.76 -29.57
C CYS A 602 -2.37 -26.56 -30.87
N CYS A 603 -2.97 -27.75 -31.01
CA CYS A 603 -3.03 -28.43 -32.32
C CYS A 603 -4.13 -27.75 -33.15
N ILE A 604 -3.85 -27.54 -34.43
CA ILE A 604 -4.77 -27.04 -35.43
C ILE A 604 -4.72 -27.94 -36.67
N ASP A 605 -5.76 -27.88 -37.49
CA ASP A 605 -5.72 -28.49 -38.82
C ASP A 605 -5.09 -27.53 -39.82
N ASP A 606 -4.14 -28.02 -40.61
CA ASP A 606 -3.62 -27.29 -41.76
C ASP A 606 -4.61 -27.31 -42.94
N TYR A 607 -4.25 -26.65 -44.04
CA TYR A 607 -5.09 -26.59 -45.25
C TYR A 607 -5.46 -27.97 -45.83
N PHE A 608 -4.68 -29.00 -45.51
CA PHE A 608 -4.88 -30.38 -45.97
C PHE A 608 -5.54 -31.26 -44.90
N GLY A 609 -5.99 -30.69 -43.77
CA GLY A 609 -6.61 -31.43 -42.67
C GLY A 609 -5.61 -32.22 -41.82
N ARG A 610 -4.31 -31.87 -41.85
CA ARG A 610 -3.28 -32.53 -41.04
C ARG A 610 -3.10 -31.78 -39.72
N CYS A 611 -2.98 -32.50 -38.60
CA CYS A 611 -2.66 -31.86 -37.32
C CYS A 611 -1.25 -31.25 -37.39
N VAL A 612 -1.17 -29.97 -37.04
CA VAL A 612 0.06 -29.20 -36.92
C VAL A 612 0.00 -28.38 -35.63
N VAL A 613 1.15 -27.95 -35.10
CA VAL A 613 1.21 -27.22 -33.84
C VAL A 613 1.27 -25.72 -34.10
N PHE A 614 0.26 -24.98 -33.64
CA PHE A 614 0.26 -23.52 -33.64
C PHE A 614 0.85 -22.99 -32.34
N ILE A 615 1.66 -21.94 -32.42
CA ILE A 615 2.16 -21.18 -31.27
C ILE A 615 1.99 -19.68 -31.48
N CYS A 616 1.79 -18.92 -30.40
CA CYS A 616 1.74 -17.46 -30.44
C CYS A 616 2.31 -16.79 -29.18
N GLY A 617 2.97 -15.65 -29.39
CA GLY A 617 3.48 -14.76 -28.35
C GLY A 617 4.50 -15.42 -27.40
N GLY A 618 4.42 -15.07 -26.12
CA GLY A 618 5.36 -15.49 -25.06
C GLY A 618 6.39 -14.42 -24.73
N ILE A 619 7.36 -14.78 -23.89
CA ILE A 619 8.50 -13.94 -23.51
C ILE A 619 9.74 -14.50 -24.20
N GLY A 620 10.47 -13.67 -24.93
CA GLY A 620 11.72 -14.02 -25.58
C GLY A 620 12.77 -12.92 -25.47
N LEU A 621 13.91 -13.10 -26.15
CA LEU A 621 15.01 -12.13 -26.16
C LEU A 621 14.83 -11.05 -27.23
N ASP A 622 15.28 -9.83 -26.91
CA ASP A 622 15.28 -8.67 -27.81
C ASP A 622 16.32 -8.82 -28.94
N THR A 623 17.47 -9.42 -28.64
CA THR A 623 18.56 -9.67 -29.61
C THR A 623 18.59 -11.14 -30.07
N ALA A 624 18.93 -11.36 -31.35
CA ALA A 624 19.10 -12.69 -31.93
C ALA A 624 20.29 -13.48 -31.37
N ASP A 625 21.16 -12.82 -30.59
CA ASP A 625 22.44 -13.33 -30.10
C ASP A 625 22.30 -14.32 -28.93
N GLY A 626 21.08 -14.61 -28.48
CA GLY A 626 20.75 -15.75 -27.64
C GLY A 626 21.17 -15.68 -26.16
N LYS A 627 21.65 -14.52 -25.67
CA LYS A 627 22.02 -14.34 -24.26
C LYS A 627 21.47 -13.02 -23.70
N ALA A 628 20.47 -13.11 -22.83
CA ALA A 628 20.05 -11.99 -22.00
C ALA A 628 21.12 -11.66 -20.95
N LYS A 629 21.31 -10.38 -20.65
CA LYS A 629 22.15 -9.90 -19.54
C LYS A 629 21.33 -9.34 -18.37
N ASN A 630 20.07 -8.99 -18.60
CA ASN A 630 19.14 -8.40 -17.63
C ASN A 630 17.70 -8.41 -18.17
N THR A 631 16.74 -7.91 -17.38
CA THR A 631 15.30 -7.81 -17.72
C THR A 631 15.02 -6.98 -18.98
N GLN A 632 15.84 -5.99 -19.31
CA GLN A 632 15.66 -5.18 -20.54
C GLN A 632 15.87 -5.99 -21.83
N SER A 633 16.61 -7.09 -21.76
CA SER A 633 16.79 -7.98 -22.91
C SER A 633 15.63 -8.94 -23.13
N LEU A 634 14.61 -8.95 -22.26
CA LEU A 634 13.38 -9.71 -22.45
C LEU A 634 12.28 -8.84 -23.05
N LYS A 635 11.53 -9.41 -23.99
CA LYS A 635 10.39 -8.75 -24.64
C LYS A 635 9.22 -9.71 -24.73
N VAL A 636 8.01 -9.16 -24.57
CA VAL A 636 6.77 -9.86 -24.88
C VAL A 636 6.62 -9.90 -26.40
N LEU A 637 6.36 -11.09 -26.94
CA LEU A 637 6.31 -11.36 -28.37
C LEU A 637 4.86 -11.29 -28.89
N ASP A 638 4.72 -10.96 -30.16
CA ASP A 638 3.47 -10.95 -30.95
C ASP A 638 3.51 -11.94 -32.12
N ASP A 639 4.66 -12.55 -32.41
CA ASP A 639 4.83 -13.45 -33.55
C ASP A 639 4.12 -14.79 -33.36
N CYS A 640 3.70 -15.37 -34.49
CA CYS A 640 2.90 -16.58 -34.56
C CYS A 640 3.50 -17.56 -35.56
N TRP A 641 3.48 -18.85 -35.22
CA TRP A 641 4.13 -19.88 -36.01
C TRP A 641 3.33 -21.17 -36.04
N ILE A 642 3.48 -21.93 -37.12
CA ILE A 642 2.94 -23.27 -37.29
C ILE A 642 4.11 -24.23 -37.49
N LEU A 643 4.19 -25.27 -36.66
CA LEU A 643 5.12 -26.39 -36.81
C LEU A 643 4.41 -27.55 -37.47
N ASN A 644 4.89 -27.92 -38.65
CA ASN A 644 4.65 -29.24 -39.17
C ASN A 644 5.74 -30.17 -38.61
N TYR A 645 5.41 -30.94 -37.57
CA TYR A 645 6.37 -31.78 -36.86
C TYR A 645 6.78 -33.02 -37.68
N GLN A 646 5.92 -33.49 -38.59
CA GLN A 646 6.21 -34.60 -39.50
C GLN A 646 7.26 -34.21 -40.56
N PHE A 647 7.14 -33.00 -41.14
CA PHE A 647 8.13 -32.46 -42.08
C PHE A 647 9.26 -31.67 -41.41
N GLN A 648 9.23 -31.54 -40.08
CA GLN A 648 10.19 -30.79 -39.27
C GLN A 648 10.40 -29.36 -39.80
N GLU A 649 9.30 -28.63 -40.06
CA GLU A 649 9.33 -27.30 -40.64
C GLU A 649 8.45 -26.32 -39.87
N TRP A 650 9.02 -25.15 -39.55
CA TRP A 650 8.30 -24.00 -39.02
C TRP A 650 7.88 -23.05 -40.14
N LYS A 651 6.65 -22.56 -40.08
CA LYS A 651 6.11 -21.53 -40.97
C LYS A 651 5.57 -20.37 -40.14
N GLN A 652 6.07 -19.16 -40.39
CA GLN A 652 5.51 -17.96 -39.78
C GLN A 652 4.15 -17.63 -40.38
N VAL A 653 3.21 -17.21 -39.54
CA VAL A 653 1.88 -16.73 -39.92
C VAL A 653 1.68 -15.29 -39.45
N ALA A 654 0.51 -14.70 -39.73
CA ALA A 654 0.27 -13.31 -39.33
C ALA A 654 0.49 -13.11 -37.82
N ASN A 655 1.23 -12.08 -37.45
CA ASN A 655 1.47 -11.72 -36.05
C ASN A 655 0.16 -11.30 -35.37
N MET A 656 0.09 -11.54 -34.06
CA MET A 656 -1.00 -11.02 -33.23
C MET A 656 -1.07 -9.50 -33.31
N PRO A 657 -2.28 -8.91 -33.16
CA PRO A 657 -2.44 -7.46 -33.14
C PRO A 657 -1.83 -6.80 -31.88
N VAL A 658 -1.46 -7.61 -30.88
CA VAL A 658 -0.85 -7.19 -29.62
C VAL A 658 0.23 -8.17 -29.21
N THR A 659 1.20 -7.72 -28.43
CA THR A 659 2.13 -8.61 -27.72
C THR A 659 1.41 -9.27 -26.56
N LEU A 660 1.59 -10.57 -26.34
CA LEU A 660 1.01 -11.26 -25.18
C LEU A 660 1.92 -12.36 -24.65
N HIS A 661 1.95 -12.54 -23.33
CA HIS A 661 2.47 -13.74 -22.68
C HIS A 661 1.53 -14.23 -21.58
N SER A 662 1.71 -15.47 -21.13
CA SER A 662 0.86 -16.13 -20.14
C SER A 662 -0.63 -16.16 -20.51
N HIS A 663 -0.94 -15.96 -21.79
CA HIS A 663 -2.26 -16.10 -22.39
C HIS A 663 -2.54 -17.57 -22.71
N ARG A 664 -3.74 -17.88 -23.20
CA ARG A 664 -4.12 -19.22 -23.67
C ARG A 664 -4.75 -19.15 -25.05
N CYS A 665 -4.63 -20.26 -25.78
CA CYS A 665 -5.28 -20.43 -27.06
C CYS A 665 -6.01 -21.77 -27.16
N ALA A 666 -7.06 -21.79 -27.98
CA ALA A 666 -7.88 -22.97 -28.27
C ALA A 666 -8.28 -22.95 -29.75
N TYR A 667 -8.62 -24.10 -30.33
CA TYR A 667 -8.94 -24.24 -31.74
C TYR A 667 -10.39 -24.69 -31.95
N ILE A 668 -11.14 -23.98 -32.79
CA ILE A 668 -12.45 -24.39 -33.30
C ILE A 668 -12.24 -24.95 -34.70
N ALA A 669 -12.36 -26.27 -34.85
CA ALA A 669 -12.12 -26.96 -36.10
C ALA A 669 -13.17 -26.65 -37.18
N SER A 670 -14.45 -26.53 -36.80
CA SER A 670 -15.57 -26.35 -37.74
C SER A 670 -15.43 -25.15 -38.69
N ASN A 671 -14.70 -24.11 -38.26
CA ASN A 671 -14.46 -22.90 -39.03
C ASN A 671 -12.98 -22.50 -39.13
N GLY A 672 -12.06 -23.35 -38.66
CA GLY A 672 -10.63 -23.11 -38.71
C GLY A 672 -10.19 -21.86 -37.94
N THR A 673 -10.70 -21.65 -36.73
CA THR A 673 -10.41 -20.46 -35.91
C THR A 673 -9.60 -20.81 -34.67
N VAL A 674 -8.46 -20.15 -34.48
CA VAL A 674 -7.74 -20.13 -33.21
C VAL A 674 -8.21 -18.95 -32.38
N ILE A 675 -8.60 -19.23 -31.15
CA ILE A 675 -8.99 -18.25 -30.14
C ILE A 675 -7.77 -17.95 -29.27
N VAL A 676 -7.52 -16.68 -28.95
CA VAL A 676 -6.53 -16.25 -27.96
C VAL A 676 -7.19 -15.35 -26.92
N VAL A 677 -6.95 -15.66 -25.65
CA VAL A 677 -7.56 -14.96 -24.51
C VAL A 677 -6.53 -14.67 -23.40
N GLY A 678 -6.76 -13.58 -22.67
CA GLY A 678 -6.04 -13.22 -21.43
C GLY A 678 -4.56 -12.92 -21.65
N GLY A 679 -3.79 -13.03 -20.58
CA GLY A 679 -2.37 -12.72 -20.55
C GLY A 679 -2.05 -11.24 -20.33
N LEU A 680 -0.76 -10.92 -20.39
CA LEU A 680 -0.22 -9.58 -20.20
C LEU A 680 0.48 -9.09 -21.47
N GLN A 681 0.30 -7.82 -21.79
CA GLN A 681 0.95 -7.18 -22.95
C GLN A 681 2.39 -6.75 -22.67
N SER A 682 2.70 -6.53 -21.39
CA SER A 682 4.04 -6.24 -20.86
C SER A 682 4.42 -7.26 -19.79
N LEU A 683 5.68 -7.28 -19.34
CA LEU A 683 6.19 -8.35 -18.46
C LEU A 683 5.41 -8.52 -17.15
N ASP A 684 4.93 -7.40 -16.58
CA ASP A 684 4.39 -7.35 -15.22
C ASP A 684 3.08 -6.56 -15.10
N GLU A 685 2.53 -6.05 -16.21
CA GLU A 685 1.29 -5.28 -16.25
C GLU A 685 0.58 -5.34 -17.63
N HIS A 686 -0.53 -4.60 -17.75
CA HIS A 686 -1.41 -4.52 -18.92
C HIS A 686 -2.11 -5.84 -19.26
N PHE A 687 -3.09 -6.18 -18.41
CA PHE A 687 -3.99 -7.32 -18.62
C PHE A 687 -4.78 -7.17 -19.92
N SER A 688 -4.82 -8.25 -20.70
CA SER A 688 -5.64 -8.32 -21.89
C SER A 688 -7.06 -8.74 -21.53
N SER A 689 -8.02 -7.84 -21.80
CA SER A 689 -9.45 -8.09 -21.64
C SER A 689 -10.16 -8.43 -22.96
N ALA A 690 -9.41 -8.63 -24.05
CA ALA A 690 -9.94 -8.82 -25.39
C ALA A 690 -9.88 -10.28 -25.83
N LEU A 691 -10.80 -10.65 -26.71
CA LEU A 691 -10.81 -11.92 -27.42
C LEU A 691 -10.23 -11.73 -28.83
N TYR A 692 -9.13 -12.42 -29.12
CA TYR A 692 -8.52 -12.38 -30.45
C TYR A 692 -8.80 -13.68 -31.20
N LEU A 693 -9.14 -13.58 -32.47
CA LEU A 693 -9.49 -14.70 -33.32
C LEU A 693 -8.58 -14.71 -34.55
N PHE A 694 -7.87 -15.80 -34.76
CA PHE A 694 -7.03 -16.03 -35.93
C PHE A 694 -7.67 -17.07 -36.83
N SER A 695 -7.92 -16.71 -38.08
CA SER A 695 -8.43 -17.63 -39.10
C SER A 695 -7.26 -18.34 -39.78
N THR A 696 -7.20 -19.68 -39.65
CA THR A 696 -6.17 -20.50 -40.33
C THR A 696 -6.34 -20.50 -41.85
N VAL A 697 -7.56 -20.25 -42.33
CA VAL A 697 -7.90 -20.19 -43.76
C VAL A 697 -7.44 -18.88 -44.40
N SER A 698 -7.78 -17.74 -43.78
CA SER A 698 -7.46 -16.42 -44.34
C SER A 698 -6.11 -15.86 -43.88
N ASN A 699 -5.49 -16.48 -42.86
CA ASN A 699 -4.27 -15.99 -42.21
C ASN A 699 -4.43 -14.55 -41.69
N CYS A 700 -5.60 -14.24 -41.12
CA CYS A 700 -5.95 -12.90 -40.64
C CYS A 700 -6.43 -12.95 -39.18
N TRP A 701 -6.13 -11.88 -38.45
CA TRP A 701 -6.65 -11.65 -37.10
C TRP A 701 -7.89 -10.78 -37.12
N THR A 702 -8.84 -11.11 -36.27
CA THR A 702 -9.97 -10.26 -35.89
C THR A 702 -10.03 -10.16 -34.37
N MET A 703 -10.60 -9.07 -33.87
CA MET A 703 -10.79 -8.84 -32.43
C MET A 703 -12.30 -8.77 -32.15
N LYS A 704 -12.78 -9.58 -31.20
CA LYS A 704 -14.16 -9.51 -30.70
C LYS A 704 -14.24 -8.73 -29.37
N TRP A 705 -15.47 -8.38 -28.99
CA TRP A 705 -15.90 -7.57 -27.85
C TRP A 705 -15.17 -7.84 -26.52
N ARG A 706 -15.25 -6.89 -25.58
CA ARG A 706 -14.82 -7.06 -24.18
C ARG A 706 -15.90 -7.82 -23.40
N TRP A 707 -15.46 -8.71 -22.51
CA TRP A 707 -16.31 -9.52 -21.65
C TRP A 707 -17.14 -8.68 -20.67
N SER A 708 -18.30 -9.20 -20.27
CA SER A 708 -19.10 -8.61 -19.19
C SER A 708 -19.60 -9.70 -18.22
N PRO A 709 -19.16 -9.68 -16.94
CA PRO A 709 -18.08 -8.86 -16.37
C PRO A 709 -16.70 -9.15 -16.97
N SER A 710 -15.68 -8.33 -16.68
CA SER A 710 -14.31 -8.58 -17.14
C SER A 710 -13.76 -9.87 -16.55
N VAL A 711 -13.01 -10.64 -17.34
CA VAL A 711 -12.35 -11.90 -16.93
C VAL A 711 -10.86 -11.90 -17.25
N ASP A 712 -10.27 -10.71 -17.36
CA ASP A 712 -8.85 -10.53 -17.64
C ASP A 712 -7.99 -11.19 -16.55
N ARG A 713 -7.03 -12.00 -16.97
CA ARG A 713 -6.21 -12.84 -16.08
C ARG A 713 -4.96 -13.33 -16.79
N TYR A 714 -3.91 -13.66 -16.05
CA TYR A 714 -2.78 -14.45 -16.55
C TYR A 714 -2.40 -15.56 -15.56
N SER A 715 -1.56 -16.50 -16.00
CA SER A 715 -1.21 -17.72 -15.22
C SER A 715 -2.42 -18.62 -14.92
N PHE A 716 -3.37 -18.63 -15.86
CA PHE A 716 -4.59 -19.41 -15.87
C PHE A 716 -4.50 -20.49 -16.95
N THR A 717 -5.45 -21.41 -16.96
CA THR A 717 -5.68 -22.37 -18.05
C THR A 717 -7.05 -22.15 -18.68
N ALA A 718 -7.21 -22.57 -19.94
CA ALA A 718 -8.44 -22.36 -20.69
C ALA A 718 -8.79 -23.61 -21.50
N HIS A 719 -10.07 -24.00 -21.50
CA HIS A 719 -10.58 -25.16 -22.22
C HIS A 719 -11.83 -24.82 -22.99
N LEU A 720 -11.92 -25.29 -24.23
CA LEU A 720 -13.13 -25.15 -25.04
C LEU A 720 -14.17 -26.19 -24.59
N ILE A 721 -15.42 -25.77 -24.43
CA ILE A 721 -16.57 -26.65 -24.18
C ILE A 721 -17.52 -26.50 -25.36
N GLY A 722 -17.65 -27.55 -26.17
CA GLY A 722 -18.30 -27.47 -27.47
C GLY A 722 -17.56 -26.51 -28.41
N GLU A 723 -18.28 -25.63 -29.10
CA GLU A 723 -17.69 -24.59 -29.98
C GLU A 723 -18.04 -23.16 -29.54
N GLU A 724 -18.81 -23.02 -28.46
CA GLU A 724 -19.44 -21.74 -28.08
C GLU A 724 -18.96 -21.21 -26.73
N MET A 725 -18.30 -22.04 -25.93
CA MET A 725 -17.94 -21.68 -24.56
C MET A 725 -16.47 -21.94 -24.25
N LEU A 726 -15.92 -21.09 -23.40
CA LEU A 726 -14.58 -21.20 -22.87
C LEU A 726 -14.61 -21.28 -21.35
N LEU A 727 -14.03 -22.32 -20.79
CA LEU A 727 -13.81 -22.50 -19.37
C LEU A 727 -12.44 -21.96 -19.00
N LEU A 728 -12.40 -20.92 -18.17
CA LEU A 728 -11.19 -20.31 -17.62
C LEU A 728 -10.96 -20.81 -16.19
N VAL A 729 -9.73 -21.22 -15.89
CA VAL A 729 -9.37 -21.82 -14.60
C VAL A 729 -8.16 -21.12 -14.01
N GLY A 730 -8.36 -20.52 -12.85
CA GLY A 730 -7.40 -19.81 -12.03
C GLY A 730 -6.83 -18.54 -12.65
N GLY A 731 -5.59 -18.27 -12.31
CA GLY A 731 -4.87 -17.06 -12.66
C GLY A 731 -4.94 -15.98 -11.60
N VAL A 732 -4.30 -14.86 -11.90
CA VAL A 732 -4.38 -13.61 -11.16
C VAL A 732 -4.75 -12.48 -12.12
N ASN A 733 -5.37 -11.44 -11.59
CA ASN A 733 -5.69 -10.20 -12.28
C ASN A 733 -5.10 -8.98 -11.52
N ARG A 734 -5.47 -7.76 -11.91
CA ARG A 734 -5.08 -6.54 -11.19
C ARG A 734 -5.75 -6.42 -9.82
N ASP A 735 -7.03 -6.80 -9.77
CA ASP A 735 -7.91 -6.66 -8.62
C ASP A 735 -8.36 -8.04 -8.14
N HIS A 736 -7.58 -8.63 -7.23
CA HIS A 736 -7.71 -10.03 -6.78
C HIS A 736 -9.14 -10.48 -6.43
N GLY A 737 -9.98 -9.60 -5.90
CA GLY A 737 -11.39 -9.89 -5.61
C GLY A 737 -12.27 -10.17 -6.84
N GLU A 738 -11.81 -9.84 -8.05
CA GLU A 738 -12.49 -10.07 -9.32
C GLU A 738 -11.94 -11.30 -10.08
N CYS A 739 -10.83 -11.90 -9.63
CA CYS A 739 -10.28 -13.10 -10.25
C CYS A 739 -10.91 -14.36 -9.64
N HIS A 740 -12.01 -14.81 -10.23
CA HIS A 740 -12.64 -16.06 -9.80
C HIS A 740 -11.82 -17.29 -10.23
N ASP A 741 -11.70 -18.27 -9.32
CA ASP A 741 -10.97 -19.52 -9.55
C ASP A 741 -11.44 -20.27 -10.80
N VAL A 742 -12.74 -20.20 -11.13
CA VAL A 742 -13.29 -20.80 -12.35
C VAL A 742 -14.36 -19.88 -12.94
N ALA A 743 -14.27 -19.63 -14.25
CA ALA A 743 -15.25 -18.83 -14.98
C ALA A 743 -15.60 -19.48 -16.33
N LEU A 744 -16.88 -19.44 -16.69
CA LEU A 744 -17.39 -19.86 -17.99
C LEU A 744 -17.68 -18.62 -18.83
N VAL A 745 -17.28 -18.65 -20.10
CA VAL A 745 -17.37 -17.48 -20.97
C VAL A 745 -17.97 -17.87 -22.30
N SER A 746 -19.03 -17.17 -22.70
CA SER A 746 -19.68 -17.33 -24.01
C SER A 746 -18.90 -16.60 -25.10
N LEU A 747 -18.57 -17.32 -26.18
CA LEU A 747 -17.89 -16.78 -27.37
C LEU A 747 -18.85 -16.04 -28.31
N ASN A 748 -20.16 -16.23 -28.12
CA ASN A 748 -21.20 -15.65 -28.96
C ASN A 748 -21.53 -14.21 -28.56
N ASP A 749 -21.76 -13.97 -27.26
CA ASP A 749 -22.19 -12.67 -26.73
C ASP A 749 -21.23 -12.07 -25.69
N GLY A 750 -20.13 -12.76 -25.36
CA GLY A 750 -19.11 -12.25 -24.45
C GLY A 750 -19.55 -12.20 -22.99
N LYS A 751 -20.68 -12.83 -22.64
CA LYS A 751 -21.12 -12.94 -21.24
C LYS A 751 -20.22 -13.92 -20.49
N ALA A 752 -19.87 -13.55 -19.26
CA ALA A 752 -19.14 -14.41 -18.35
C ALA A 752 -20.00 -14.78 -17.13
N ILE A 753 -19.91 -16.04 -16.72
CA ILE A 753 -20.54 -16.60 -15.52
C ILE A 753 -19.42 -17.15 -14.64
N CYS A 754 -19.42 -16.77 -13.37
CA CYS A 754 -18.42 -17.24 -12.41
C CYS A 754 -18.94 -18.51 -11.72
N LEU A 755 -18.11 -19.54 -11.66
CA LEU A 755 -18.46 -20.80 -11.01
C LEU A 755 -17.99 -20.74 -9.56
N ALA A 756 -18.93 -20.85 -8.63
CA ALA A 756 -18.60 -20.97 -7.23
C ALA A 756 -18.29 -22.44 -6.93
N MET A 757 -17.08 -22.73 -6.46
CA MET A 757 -16.72 -24.10 -6.11
C MET A 757 -17.19 -24.41 -4.68
N GLU A 758 -17.96 -25.48 -4.53
CA GLU A 758 -18.23 -26.10 -3.24
C GLU A 758 -17.29 -27.29 -3.04
N LEU A 759 -16.51 -27.23 -1.95
CA LEU A 759 -15.61 -28.30 -1.53
C LEU A 759 -16.39 -29.22 -0.57
N GLU A 760 -16.37 -30.54 -0.78
CA GLU A 760 -17.11 -31.48 0.08
C GLU A 760 -16.61 -31.50 1.54
N VAL A 761 -17.51 -31.67 2.51
CA VAL A 761 -17.26 -31.56 3.98
C VAL A 761 -16.08 -32.39 4.52
N LYS A 762 -15.74 -33.55 3.91
CA LYS A 762 -14.52 -34.33 4.29
C LYS A 762 -13.21 -33.57 4.02
N MET A 763 -13.27 -32.42 3.34
CA MET A 763 -12.18 -31.54 2.99
C MET A 763 -11.86 -30.48 4.06
N GLU A 764 -12.60 -30.33 5.15
CA GLU A 764 -12.28 -29.29 6.17
C GLU A 764 -10.87 -29.44 6.77
N ARG A 765 -10.26 -30.64 6.71
CA ARG A 765 -8.84 -30.88 7.06
C ARG A 765 -7.85 -30.87 5.89
N VAL A 766 -8.30 -31.00 4.65
CA VAL A 766 -7.42 -31.06 3.44
C VAL A 766 -7.38 -29.70 2.73
N VAL A 767 -8.50 -28.99 2.72
CA VAL A 767 -8.58 -27.58 2.33
C VAL A 767 -7.97 -26.69 3.39
N ALA A 768 -7.82 -27.16 4.65
CA ALA A 768 -6.98 -26.50 5.65
C ALA A 768 -5.55 -26.25 5.14
N ASP A 769 -5.00 -27.14 4.29
CA ASP A 769 -3.65 -27.01 3.71
C ASP A 769 -3.59 -26.09 2.47
N GLY A 770 -4.74 -25.63 1.94
CA GLY A 770 -4.83 -24.65 0.85
C GLY A 770 -4.48 -25.17 -0.55
N PHE A 771 -5.23 -24.75 -1.58
CA PHE A 771 -4.90 -25.01 -3.00
C PHE A 771 -4.77 -23.68 -3.74
N MET A 772 -3.69 -23.51 -4.49
CA MET A 772 -3.38 -22.25 -5.18
C MET A 772 -3.62 -22.35 -6.68
N PHE A 773 -4.53 -21.51 -7.20
CA PHE A 773 -4.96 -21.50 -8.60
C PHE A 773 -4.05 -20.71 -9.54
N VAL A 774 -2.75 -20.67 -9.27
CA VAL A 774 -1.73 -19.98 -10.10
C VAL A 774 -0.54 -20.87 -10.34
N ASN A 775 0.09 -20.70 -11.51
CA ASN A 775 1.17 -21.55 -12.02
C ASN A 775 0.82 -23.05 -12.10
N HIS A 776 -0.46 -23.39 -12.00
CA HIS A 776 -1.01 -24.72 -12.21
C HIS A 776 -1.14 -25.01 -13.71
N ASP A 777 -1.46 -26.24 -14.05
CA ASP A 777 -2.00 -26.61 -15.34
C ASP A 777 -3.26 -27.46 -15.16
N SER A 778 -4.06 -27.63 -16.20
CA SER A 778 -5.31 -28.39 -16.08
C SER A 778 -5.65 -29.13 -17.37
N VAL A 779 -6.40 -30.22 -17.24
CA VAL A 779 -6.85 -31.07 -18.33
C VAL A 779 -8.36 -31.25 -18.24
N LEU A 780 -9.05 -31.04 -19.37
CA LEU A 780 -10.46 -31.36 -19.52
C LEU A 780 -10.59 -32.73 -20.20
N ILE A 781 -11.25 -33.68 -19.54
CA ILE A 781 -11.54 -35.02 -20.08
C ILE A 781 -13.04 -35.17 -20.25
N GLN A 782 -13.47 -35.68 -21.41
CA GLN A 782 -14.87 -36.00 -21.65
C GLN A 782 -15.26 -37.27 -20.90
N ASN A 783 -16.41 -37.26 -20.22
CA ASN A 783 -16.92 -38.41 -19.48
C ASN A 783 -18.42 -38.59 -19.74
N GLY A 784 -18.76 -39.50 -20.64
CA GLY A 784 -20.14 -39.65 -21.12
C GLY A 784 -20.66 -38.35 -21.74
N ASP A 785 -21.79 -37.85 -21.25
CA ASP A 785 -22.43 -36.62 -21.70
C ASP A 785 -21.91 -35.34 -20.99
N GLY A 786 -20.94 -35.46 -20.08
CA GLY A 786 -20.38 -34.35 -19.30
C GLY A 786 -18.86 -34.20 -19.44
N HIS A 787 -18.30 -33.29 -18.64
CA HIS A 787 -16.86 -33.04 -18.62
C HIS A 787 -16.30 -33.15 -17.20
N ILE A 788 -15.07 -33.64 -17.11
CA ILE A 788 -14.30 -33.66 -15.86
C ILE A 788 -13.07 -32.79 -16.06
N LEU A 789 -12.88 -31.79 -15.19
CA LEU A 789 -11.70 -30.96 -15.17
C LEU A 789 -10.76 -31.44 -14.06
N TYR A 790 -9.52 -31.75 -14.42
CA TYR A 790 -8.44 -32.00 -13.47
C TYR A 790 -7.50 -30.80 -13.41
N ILE A 791 -7.13 -30.37 -12.20
CA ILE A 791 -6.21 -29.26 -11.96
C ILE A 791 -5.01 -29.79 -11.20
N VAL A 792 -3.83 -29.60 -11.78
CA VAL A 792 -2.60 -30.27 -11.39
C VAL A 792 -1.48 -29.25 -11.15
N GLY A 793 -0.71 -29.47 -10.09
CA GLY A 793 0.36 -28.56 -9.68
C GLY A 793 -0.19 -27.19 -9.30
N GLY A 794 0.68 -26.19 -9.33
CA GLY A 794 0.40 -24.84 -8.85
C GLY A 794 1.05 -24.57 -7.51
N GLY A 795 1.18 -23.29 -7.19
CA GLY A 795 2.04 -22.84 -6.10
C GLY A 795 2.97 -21.68 -6.47
N GLY A 796 3.88 -21.38 -5.56
CA GLY A 796 4.84 -20.30 -5.68
C GLY A 796 5.70 -20.18 -4.43
N ASN A 797 6.71 -19.31 -4.48
CA ASN A 797 7.66 -19.15 -3.40
C ASN A 797 7.17 -18.25 -2.24
N CYS A 798 5.95 -17.69 -2.34
CA CYS A 798 5.27 -16.77 -1.40
C CYS A 798 6.20 -15.79 -0.64
N PHE A 799 7.27 -15.34 -1.30
CA PHE A 799 8.32 -14.50 -0.74
C PHE A 799 8.86 -14.99 0.63
N SER A 800 8.77 -14.13 1.65
CA SER A 800 9.25 -14.38 3.00
C SER A 800 8.45 -15.44 3.75
N PHE A 801 7.26 -15.81 3.27
CA PHE A 801 6.40 -16.76 3.98
C PHE A 801 6.86 -18.21 3.80
N GLY A 802 7.56 -18.50 2.71
CA GLY A 802 8.04 -19.84 2.35
C GLY A 802 7.42 -20.34 1.04
N THR A 803 7.88 -21.49 0.55
CA THR A 803 7.35 -22.06 -0.70
C THR A 803 6.10 -22.88 -0.43
N LEU A 804 5.00 -22.55 -1.12
CA LEU A 804 3.78 -23.34 -1.17
C LEU A 804 3.71 -24.06 -2.52
N LEU A 805 3.62 -25.38 -2.51
CA LEU A 805 3.34 -26.21 -3.69
C LEU A 805 2.08 -27.02 -3.41
N ASN A 806 1.14 -27.01 -4.36
CA ASN A 806 -0.09 -27.79 -4.23
C ASN A 806 0.24 -29.28 -4.06
N GLN A 807 -0.28 -29.87 -2.99
CA GLN A 807 -0.06 -31.28 -2.66
C GLN A 807 -1.08 -32.21 -3.32
N HIS A 808 -2.11 -31.64 -3.96
CA HIS A 808 -3.28 -32.36 -4.43
C HIS A 808 -3.47 -32.21 -5.94
N ILE A 809 -4.14 -33.17 -6.54
CA ILE A 809 -4.81 -32.99 -7.83
C ILE A 809 -6.28 -32.76 -7.52
N LEU A 810 -6.83 -31.63 -7.97
CA LEU A 810 -8.27 -31.37 -7.85
C LEU A 810 -8.99 -31.92 -9.07
N ARG A 811 -10.16 -32.50 -8.83
CA ARG A 811 -11.14 -32.83 -9.85
C ARG A 811 -12.39 -32.00 -9.62
N ILE A 812 -12.91 -31.43 -10.71
CA ILE A 812 -14.16 -30.69 -10.75
C ILE A 812 -15.07 -31.41 -11.74
N ASP A 813 -16.21 -31.88 -11.25
CA ASP A 813 -17.24 -32.47 -12.09
C ASP A 813 -18.08 -31.34 -12.67
N LEU A 814 -18.00 -31.17 -13.99
CA LEU A 814 -18.78 -30.18 -14.70
C LEU A 814 -20.06 -30.85 -15.22
N PRO A 815 -21.25 -30.31 -14.89
CA PRO A 815 -22.49 -30.81 -15.47
C PRO A 815 -22.48 -30.62 -16.98
N MET A 816 -23.50 -31.14 -17.68
CA MET A 816 -23.72 -30.73 -19.07
C MET A 816 -23.93 -29.21 -19.07
N LEU A 817 -22.97 -28.48 -19.60
CA LEU A 817 -22.98 -27.03 -19.69
C LEU A 817 -23.56 -26.64 -21.05
N SER A 818 -24.58 -25.78 -21.04
CA SER A 818 -25.07 -25.03 -22.19
C SER A 818 -25.39 -23.62 -21.70
N PHE A 819 -25.01 -22.59 -22.45
CA PHE A 819 -25.17 -21.19 -22.05
C PHE A 819 -26.60 -20.68 -22.23
#